data_AF-A0A0D0A1P0-F1
#
_entry.id   AF-A0A0D0A1P0-F1
#
_cell.length_a   1.000
_cell.length_b   1.000
_cell.length_c   1.000
_cell.angle_alpha   90.00
_cell.angle_beta   90.00
_cell.angle_gamma   90.00
#
_symmetry.space_group_name_H-M   'P 1'
#
loop_
_entity.id
_entity.type
_entity.pdbx_description
1 polymer ?
#
loop_
_entity_poly.entity_id
_entity_poly.type
_entity_poly.pdbx_seq_one_letter_code
_entity_poly.pdbx_strand_id
1 'polypeptide(L)'
;MVVRAHSSAAGALALLSEPDIVFKQHALKALNQLVPQFWAEISEHIALIESLYEFEELPKEVRDIAALLASKVYYYLGEYEEALSFALGAGNAFQAEARTYDAKEYVETVVSKAIDRYIHLHSDEASSGSKIEPRLRFIIEAIFQRCIDEGEYKQAIGIALESRRLDIIPQIYNLTNDVSLLCYAMEIVLDTGFSLSYRDRILNFLSPLFPPPSQSNSTHMLALVRLHVTLNNPSITVSLLSSLVPKEKLIAYQFAFDLVEGGARDFLEGVRKDLPQGKDETKEIFEKLRNILGGEETVKLYLEFLKRNNKVDMLILKHSRDALEPRSSIYHSALMLQNAFMHAGTTSDVFLRENLEWLGMATNWAKFSTAASLGVIHKGYFQQGMNILGPYLPQTGTESQIQGAVYSEGGALYALGMINAYGGGQTVDYLRESLRNSQNEVVQHGAALGLGIAGMGSRNTDAYDDLKETLFSDSAVAGEAAGYAMGLIMLGSANQARADEMITYARETQHEKIIRGVAMGLAFVFYGRQEEADDTIRLLLAEKDPILRYGGVYTLALAYAGTSNNDAVRRMLHIAVSDTSDDVRRAAVISLAFLLFKNPGQVPRIVQLLSESYNPHVRCGATLALGIACAGTGMQDAVQILEPMTKDGVDFVRQGAFIALGMILVQQSESSSPSMASTRALYTKVISDKHEDPMARLGAALGQGLIDAGGRNVTISLQSRAGTRNTSAIVGMALFCQFWYWYPLAHCACLAFEPTAVIGLNEDLKVPKFEFVSNARPSLFAYPAPATPPKKETAAKMVTAVLSTTAKVKAREKKKAAADHESMDTDEKAEVRKDADVEMKTEEAPPPSRRKVEPTSEKLANFSRVTPVQLGYVGFPPDGRYRPVRPVTSNVLHPKATKGAHSQTTKKGQASERYAGGGGILILVDEHPDEEAEFVELQPLAPPADASSVIAVPNGNANVADRPLHIAVDSNSAEADPPEPFEVRNDHSISDHMLTCSCSIHSIAESYRIVARPRADV
;
A
#
# COMPACT_ATOMS: atom_id res chain seq x y z
N MET A 1 -38.00 -47.77 37.27
CA MET A 1 -39.36 -47.85 36.69
C MET A 1 -39.17 -47.76 35.18
N VAL A 2 -39.42 -48.86 34.46
CA VAL A 2 -39.11 -48.99 33.02
C VAL A 2 -40.10 -48.14 32.22
N VAL A 3 -39.61 -47.18 31.44
CA VAL A 3 -40.42 -46.36 30.53
C VAL A 3 -41.01 -47.29 29.46
N ARG A 4 -42.34 -47.43 29.42
CA ARG A 4 -43.01 -48.12 28.31
C ARG A 4 -42.78 -47.31 27.04
N ALA A 5 -42.23 -47.91 26.00
CA ALA A 5 -42.20 -47.32 24.67
C ALA A 5 -43.66 -47.17 24.20
N HIS A 6 -44.13 -45.93 24.07
CA HIS A 6 -45.43 -45.65 23.45
C HIS A 6 -45.34 -46.02 21.96
N SER A 7 -46.37 -46.67 21.41
CA SER A 7 -46.39 -47.11 20.00
C SER A 7 -47.05 -46.11 19.06
N SER A 8 -47.80 -45.12 19.58
CA SER A 8 -48.49 -44.05 18.83
C SER A 8 -48.93 -42.94 19.79
N ALA A 9 -49.09 -41.72 19.28
CA ALA A 9 -49.63 -40.57 19.99
C ALA A 9 -51.17 -40.51 19.99
N ALA A 10 -51.86 -41.41 19.26
CA ALA A 10 -53.31 -41.41 19.09
C ALA A 10 -54.11 -41.38 20.41
N GLY A 11 -53.61 -42.05 21.47
CA GLY A 11 -54.26 -42.05 22.78
C GLY A 11 -54.22 -40.69 23.48
N ALA A 12 -53.18 -39.89 23.26
CA ALA A 12 -53.08 -38.54 23.79
C ALA A 12 -53.83 -37.52 22.90
N LEU A 13 -53.90 -37.76 21.58
CA LEU A 13 -54.69 -36.97 20.63
C LEU A 13 -56.20 -37.12 20.86
N ALA A 14 -56.68 -38.33 21.18
CA ALA A 14 -58.08 -38.57 21.51
C ALA A 14 -58.53 -37.78 22.76
N LEU A 15 -57.62 -37.60 23.74
CA LEU A 15 -57.88 -36.81 24.94
C LEU A 15 -58.01 -35.30 24.67
N LEU A 16 -57.55 -34.80 23.52
CA LEU A 16 -57.78 -33.41 23.10
C LEU A 16 -59.22 -33.17 22.63
N SER A 17 -59.90 -34.21 22.15
CA SER A 17 -61.29 -34.14 21.66
C SER A 17 -62.34 -34.20 22.79
N GLU A 18 -61.92 -34.59 24.01
CA GLU A 18 -62.79 -34.60 25.19
C GLU A 18 -63.13 -33.17 25.65
N PRO A 19 -64.36 -32.89 26.12
CA PRO A 19 -64.78 -31.54 26.49
C PRO A 19 -64.17 -31.04 27.81
N ASP A 20 -63.68 -31.93 28.67
CA ASP A 20 -63.13 -31.57 29.99
C ASP A 20 -61.75 -30.90 29.88
N ILE A 21 -61.60 -29.77 30.58
CA ILE A 21 -60.39 -28.94 30.60
C ILE A 21 -59.21 -29.69 31.23
N VAL A 22 -59.47 -30.56 32.22
CA VAL A 22 -58.42 -31.33 32.91
C VAL A 22 -57.78 -32.37 31.97
N PHE A 23 -58.59 -33.03 31.13
CA PHE A 23 -58.08 -33.98 30.14
C PHE A 23 -57.29 -33.28 29.04
N LYS A 24 -57.73 -32.11 28.58
CA LYS A 24 -56.96 -31.28 27.63
C LYS A 24 -55.61 -30.85 28.18
N GLN A 25 -55.53 -30.45 29.45
CA GLN A 25 -54.26 -30.08 30.09
C GLN A 25 -53.30 -31.27 30.20
N HIS A 26 -53.80 -32.44 30.58
CA HIS A 26 -52.99 -33.65 30.65
C HIS A 26 -52.53 -34.12 29.26
N ALA A 27 -53.41 -34.04 28.25
CA ALA A 27 -53.12 -34.36 26.87
C ALA A 27 -51.99 -33.49 26.31
N LEU A 28 -52.06 -32.17 26.48
CA LEU A 28 -51.04 -31.22 26.01
C LEU A 28 -49.66 -31.48 26.65
N LYS A 29 -49.61 -31.77 27.96
CA LYS A 29 -48.36 -32.12 28.65
C LYS A 29 -47.76 -33.44 28.16
N ALA A 30 -48.60 -34.44 27.92
CA ALA A 30 -48.16 -35.73 27.39
C ALA A 30 -47.67 -35.61 25.94
N LEU A 31 -48.38 -34.85 25.11
CA LEU A 31 -48.02 -34.62 23.71
C LEU A 31 -46.69 -33.86 23.58
N ASN A 32 -46.41 -32.89 24.45
CA ASN A 32 -45.16 -32.12 24.40
C ASN A 32 -43.89 -32.99 24.57
N GLN A 33 -43.99 -34.10 25.31
CA GLN A 33 -42.88 -35.06 25.47
C GLN A 33 -42.75 -36.02 24.28
N LEU A 34 -43.83 -36.23 23.53
CA LEU A 34 -43.91 -37.20 22.43
C LEU A 34 -43.59 -36.59 21.06
N VAL A 35 -43.53 -35.25 20.94
CA VAL A 35 -43.28 -34.56 19.68
C VAL A 35 -42.05 -35.06 18.91
N PRO A 36 -40.87 -35.25 19.53
CA PRO A 36 -39.68 -35.67 18.78
C PRO A 36 -39.84 -37.03 18.09
N GLN A 37 -40.70 -37.90 18.62
CA GLN A 37 -40.91 -39.26 18.12
C GLN A 37 -42.14 -39.39 17.21
N PHE A 38 -43.19 -38.59 17.46
CA PHE A 38 -44.50 -38.75 16.82
C PHE A 38 -45.02 -37.47 16.16
N TRP A 39 -44.15 -36.53 15.77
CA TRP A 39 -44.54 -35.27 15.12
C TRP A 39 -45.45 -35.47 13.89
N ALA A 40 -45.23 -36.52 13.09
CA ALA A 40 -46.01 -36.80 11.89
C ALA A 40 -47.49 -37.13 12.19
N GLU A 41 -47.77 -37.81 13.31
CA GLU A 41 -49.15 -38.10 13.75
C GLU A 41 -49.81 -36.85 14.35
N ILE A 42 -49.02 -36.00 15.02
CA ILE A 42 -49.51 -34.79 15.68
C ILE A 42 -49.81 -33.69 14.64
N SER A 43 -49.04 -33.62 13.54
CA SER A 43 -49.24 -32.61 12.49
C SER A 43 -50.59 -32.71 11.79
N GLU A 44 -51.18 -33.90 11.68
CA GLU A 44 -52.53 -34.07 11.08
C GLU A 44 -53.63 -33.37 11.89
N HIS A 45 -53.38 -33.10 13.19
CA HIS A 45 -54.32 -32.48 14.11
C HIS A 45 -53.93 -31.06 14.54
N ILE A 46 -53.03 -30.40 13.81
CA ILE A 46 -52.48 -29.09 14.21
C ILE A 46 -53.56 -28.00 14.33
N ALA A 47 -54.57 -28.01 13.47
CA ALA A 47 -55.69 -27.07 13.51
C ALA A 47 -56.48 -27.12 14.84
N LEU A 48 -56.56 -28.31 15.48
CA LEU A 48 -57.17 -28.44 16.80
C LEU A 48 -56.28 -27.78 17.87
N ILE A 49 -54.97 -27.91 17.77
CA ILE A 49 -54.00 -27.30 18.70
C ILE A 49 -54.03 -25.77 18.58
N GLU A 50 -54.15 -25.23 17.36
CA GLU A 50 -54.31 -23.80 17.11
C GLU A 50 -55.61 -23.26 17.71
N SER A 51 -56.72 -23.97 17.51
CA SER A 51 -58.00 -23.59 18.10
C SER A 51 -57.96 -23.56 19.62
N LEU A 52 -57.16 -24.44 20.25
CA LEU A 52 -56.96 -24.47 21.71
C LEU A 52 -56.08 -23.32 22.21
N TYR A 53 -55.19 -22.79 21.37
CA TYR A 53 -54.44 -21.57 21.69
C TYR A 53 -55.33 -20.31 21.61
N GLU A 54 -56.23 -20.25 20.62
CA GLU A 54 -57.17 -19.13 20.43
C GLU A 54 -58.31 -19.11 21.46
N PHE A 55 -58.58 -20.23 22.15
CA PHE A 55 -59.70 -20.35 23.08
C PHE A 55 -59.46 -19.58 24.40
N GLU A 56 -60.17 -18.46 24.60
CA GLU A 56 -59.96 -17.55 25.73
C GLU A 56 -60.34 -18.10 27.12
N GLU A 57 -61.20 -19.12 27.19
CA GLU A 57 -61.67 -19.72 28.46
C GLU A 57 -60.61 -20.60 29.14
N LEU A 58 -59.52 -20.94 28.45
CA LEU A 58 -58.43 -21.77 29.00
C LEU A 58 -57.48 -20.94 29.89
N PRO A 59 -56.97 -21.51 31.01
CA PRO A 59 -55.93 -20.89 31.81
C PRO A 59 -54.72 -20.53 30.94
N LYS A 60 -54.08 -19.38 31.19
CA LYS A 60 -52.92 -18.90 30.42
C LYS A 60 -51.81 -19.95 30.30
N GLU A 61 -51.51 -20.67 31.38
CA GLU A 61 -50.50 -21.73 31.37
C GLU A 61 -50.80 -22.86 30.37
N VAL A 62 -52.08 -23.17 30.13
CA VAL A 62 -52.49 -24.22 29.19
C VAL A 62 -52.40 -23.72 27.76
N ARG A 63 -52.71 -22.44 27.51
CA ARG A 63 -52.50 -21.79 26.21
C ARG A 63 -51.03 -21.68 25.85
N ASP A 64 -50.17 -21.37 26.83
CA ASP A 64 -48.73 -21.28 26.62
C ASP A 64 -48.14 -22.65 26.22
N ILE A 65 -48.63 -23.74 26.82
CA ILE A 65 -48.23 -25.13 26.47
C ILE A 65 -48.78 -25.54 25.09
N ALA A 66 -50.02 -25.13 24.74
CA ALA A 66 -50.59 -25.39 23.41
C ALA A 66 -49.80 -24.67 22.31
N ALA A 67 -49.41 -23.42 22.54
CA ALA A 67 -48.57 -22.65 21.63
C ALA A 67 -47.17 -23.27 21.48
N LEU A 68 -46.57 -23.74 22.58
CA LEU A 68 -45.29 -24.44 22.57
C LEU A 68 -45.35 -25.75 21.76
N LEU A 69 -46.43 -26.51 21.93
CA LEU A 69 -46.68 -27.74 21.18
C LEU A 69 -46.81 -27.45 19.67
N ALA A 70 -47.63 -26.45 19.30
CA ALA A 70 -47.76 -26.02 17.90
C ALA A 70 -46.41 -25.60 17.31
N SER A 71 -45.64 -24.79 18.04
CA SER A 71 -44.34 -24.33 17.60
C SER A 71 -43.34 -25.47 17.33
N LYS A 72 -43.30 -26.50 18.18
CA LYS A 72 -42.44 -27.68 17.95
C LYS A 72 -42.88 -28.50 16.74
N VAL A 73 -44.18 -28.66 16.52
CA VAL A 73 -44.69 -29.40 15.36
C VAL A 73 -44.35 -28.65 14.07
N TYR A 74 -44.53 -27.33 14.04
CA TYR A 74 -44.11 -26.47 12.92
C TYR A 74 -42.59 -26.51 12.67
N TYR A 75 -41.78 -26.59 13.73
CA TYR A 75 -40.34 -26.81 13.60
C TYR A 75 -40.00 -28.13 12.89
N TYR A 76 -40.66 -29.24 13.26
CA TYR A 76 -40.43 -30.53 12.59
C TYR A 76 -41.04 -30.61 11.18
N LEU A 77 -42.08 -29.82 10.88
CA LEU A 77 -42.62 -29.63 9.53
C LEU A 77 -41.70 -28.80 8.62
N GLY A 78 -40.79 -28.01 9.21
CA GLY A 78 -39.88 -27.10 8.49
C GLY A 78 -40.47 -25.71 8.24
N GLU A 79 -41.64 -25.41 8.78
CA GLU A 79 -42.33 -24.11 8.71
C GLU A 79 -41.91 -23.22 9.89
N TYR A 80 -40.76 -22.55 9.74
CA TYR A 80 -40.12 -21.84 10.84
C TYR A 80 -40.76 -20.49 11.19
N GLU A 81 -41.50 -19.86 10.27
CA GLU A 81 -42.15 -18.56 10.53
C GLU A 81 -43.35 -18.74 11.46
N GLU A 82 -44.13 -19.78 11.22
CA GLU A 82 -45.23 -20.25 12.03
C GLU A 82 -44.71 -20.77 13.37
N ALA A 83 -43.61 -21.53 13.37
CA ALA A 83 -42.96 -21.95 14.61
C ALA A 83 -42.59 -20.75 15.50
N LEU A 84 -42.09 -19.66 14.92
CA LEU A 84 -41.75 -18.45 15.65
C LEU A 84 -42.99 -17.73 16.21
N SER A 85 -44.07 -17.60 15.43
CA SER A 85 -45.28 -16.91 15.88
C SER A 85 -45.93 -17.61 17.09
N PHE A 86 -45.97 -18.94 17.07
CA PHE A 86 -46.46 -19.73 18.20
C PHE A 86 -45.46 -19.76 19.36
N ALA A 87 -44.15 -19.73 19.12
CA ALA A 87 -43.15 -19.57 20.19
C ALA A 87 -43.29 -18.22 20.92
N LEU A 88 -43.56 -17.14 20.18
CA LEU A 88 -43.87 -15.83 20.74
C LEU A 88 -45.16 -15.84 21.58
N GLY A 89 -46.14 -16.66 21.18
CA GLY A 89 -47.37 -16.92 21.93
C GLY A 89 -47.15 -17.69 23.24
N ALA A 90 -46.15 -18.58 23.27
CA ALA A 90 -45.83 -19.45 24.43
C ALA A 90 -45.07 -18.74 25.57
N GLY A 91 -44.39 -17.63 25.29
CA GLY A 91 -43.73 -16.76 26.28
C GLY A 91 -42.88 -17.51 27.33
N ASN A 92 -43.38 -17.59 28.57
CA ASN A 92 -42.68 -18.21 29.70
C ASN A 92 -42.43 -19.71 29.51
N ALA A 93 -43.32 -20.42 28.82
CA ALA A 93 -43.18 -21.85 28.58
C ALA A 93 -41.99 -22.16 27.65
N PHE A 94 -41.76 -21.29 26.66
CA PHE A 94 -40.60 -21.36 25.77
C PHE A 94 -39.27 -21.10 26.52
N GLN A 95 -39.24 -20.11 27.43
CA GLN A 95 -38.05 -19.83 28.24
C GLN A 95 -37.69 -20.96 29.22
N ALA A 96 -38.70 -21.66 29.75
CA ALA A 96 -38.48 -22.84 30.60
C ALA A 96 -37.87 -24.00 29.81
N GLU A 97 -38.31 -24.19 28.56
CA GLU A 97 -37.79 -25.22 27.66
C GLU A 97 -36.31 -24.98 27.29
N ALA A 98 -35.90 -23.72 27.15
CA ALA A 98 -34.52 -23.33 26.87
C ALA A 98 -33.48 -23.78 27.93
N ARG A 99 -33.94 -24.22 29.11
CA ARG A 99 -33.09 -24.77 30.19
C ARG A 99 -32.87 -26.29 30.07
N THR A 100 -33.56 -26.95 29.16
CA THR A 100 -33.55 -28.41 29.01
C THR A 100 -32.54 -28.83 27.94
N TYR A 101 -31.72 -29.84 28.22
CA TYR A 101 -30.62 -30.27 27.32
C TYR A 101 -31.13 -30.82 25.97
N ASP A 102 -32.26 -31.53 25.97
CA ASP A 102 -32.81 -32.20 24.77
C ASP A 102 -33.51 -31.24 23.79
N ALA A 103 -33.86 -30.02 24.22
CA ALA A 103 -34.57 -29.03 23.39
C ALA A 103 -33.64 -27.97 22.79
N LYS A 104 -32.32 -28.13 22.93
CA LYS A 104 -31.33 -27.11 22.56
C LYS A 104 -31.35 -26.77 21.07
N GLU A 105 -31.48 -27.76 20.19
CA GLU A 105 -31.51 -27.57 18.73
C GLU A 105 -32.75 -26.81 18.26
N TYR A 106 -33.92 -27.14 18.81
CA TYR A 106 -35.19 -26.45 18.54
C TYR A 106 -35.11 -24.99 18.99
N VAL A 107 -34.68 -24.74 20.23
CA VAL A 107 -34.59 -23.39 20.79
C VAL A 107 -33.57 -22.55 20.01
N GLU A 108 -32.41 -23.11 19.66
CA GLU A 108 -31.40 -22.41 18.86
C GLU A 108 -31.95 -22.00 17.49
N THR A 109 -32.67 -22.91 16.80
CA THR A 109 -33.24 -22.62 15.48
C THR A 109 -34.32 -21.54 15.54
N VAL A 110 -35.24 -21.62 16.51
CA VAL A 110 -36.30 -20.62 16.70
C VAL A 110 -35.70 -19.27 17.11
N VAL A 111 -34.67 -19.25 17.95
CA VAL A 111 -33.95 -18.04 18.34
C VAL A 111 -33.22 -17.40 17.15
N SER A 112 -32.52 -18.18 16.31
CA SER A 112 -31.91 -17.66 15.09
C SER A 112 -32.94 -17.01 14.18
N LYS A 113 -34.10 -17.65 14.00
CA LYS A 113 -35.21 -17.08 13.21
C LYS A 113 -35.84 -15.84 13.85
N ALA A 114 -35.93 -15.80 15.17
CA ALA A 114 -36.38 -14.61 15.91
C ALA A 114 -35.42 -13.43 15.67
N ILE A 115 -34.11 -13.68 15.70
CA ILE A 115 -33.07 -12.67 15.44
C ILE A 115 -33.16 -12.19 13.98
N ASP A 116 -33.21 -13.10 13.01
CA ASP A 116 -33.37 -12.76 11.58
C ASP A 116 -34.60 -11.87 11.35
N ARG A 117 -35.75 -12.29 11.88
CA ARG A 117 -37.01 -11.54 11.72
C ARG A 117 -36.92 -10.16 12.37
N TYR A 118 -36.28 -10.06 13.53
CA TYR A 118 -36.10 -8.78 14.22
C TYR A 118 -35.16 -7.82 13.48
N ILE A 119 -34.07 -8.34 12.89
CA ILE A 119 -33.16 -7.56 12.07
C ILE A 119 -33.89 -7.02 10.83
N HIS A 120 -34.67 -7.87 10.14
CA HIS A 120 -35.49 -7.46 8.99
C HIS A 120 -36.51 -6.37 9.37
N LEU A 121 -37.20 -6.53 10.50
CA LEU A 121 -38.14 -5.51 10.97
C LEU A 121 -37.45 -4.20 11.34
N HIS A 122 -36.24 -4.22 11.92
CA HIS A 122 -35.47 -3.00 12.20
C HIS A 122 -34.90 -2.34 10.94
N SER A 123 -34.57 -3.12 9.90
CA SER A 123 -34.19 -2.54 8.61
C SER A 123 -35.38 -1.85 7.94
N ASP A 124 -36.57 -2.44 8.07
CA ASP A 124 -37.81 -1.95 7.49
C ASP A 124 -38.46 -0.82 8.32
N GLU A 125 -38.27 -0.76 9.64
CA GLU A 125 -38.73 0.37 10.47
C GLU A 125 -38.09 1.68 10.04
N ALA A 126 -36.82 1.63 9.61
CA ALA A 126 -36.10 2.79 9.08
C ALA A 126 -36.65 3.27 7.72
N SER A 127 -37.37 2.42 6.97
CA SER A 127 -37.92 2.74 5.65
C SER A 127 -39.46 2.91 5.63
N SER A 128 -40.19 2.25 6.55
CA SER A 128 -41.65 2.07 6.48
C SER A 128 -42.39 2.24 7.83
N GLY A 129 -41.69 2.39 8.96
CA GLY A 129 -42.31 2.72 10.27
C GLY A 129 -43.18 1.63 10.90
N SER A 130 -42.99 0.36 10.52
CA SER A 130 -43.73 -0.81 11.01
C SER A 130 -43.36 -1.17 12.46
N LYS A 131 -44.24 -0.87 13.42
CA LYS A 131 -43.99 -1.11 14.86
C LYS A 131 -43.67 -2.58 15.17
N ILE A 132 -42.54 -2.80 15.84
CA ILE A 132 -42.15 -4.11 16.33
C ILE A 132 -43.04 -4.60 17.47
N GLU A 133 -43.41 -5.87 17.40
CA GLU A 133 -44.20 -6.52 18.44
C GLU A 133 -43.44 -6.58 19.79
N PRO A 134 -44.06 -6.15 20.91
CA PRO A 134 -43.42 -6.14 22.23
C PRO A 134 -42.90 -7.51 22.69
N ARG A 135 -43.52 -8.60 22.24
CA ARG A 135 -43.14 -9.97 22.59
C ARG A 135 -41.81 -10.38 21.97
N LEU A 136 -41.58 -10.02 20.71
CA LEU A 136 -40.31 -10.27 20.02
C LEU A 136 -39.16 -9.52 20.68
N ARG A 137 -39.41 -8.26 21.10
CA ARG A 137 -38.45 -7.47 21.87
C ARG A 137 -38.07 -8.12 23.20
N PHE A 138 -39.03 -8.71 23.92
CA PHE A 138 -38.78 -9.37 25.20
C PHE A 138 -37.90 -10.62 25.07
N ILE A 139 -38.16 -11.48 24.06
CA ILE A 139 -37.32 -12.66 23.80
C ILE A 139 -35.88 -12.23 23.51
N ILE A 140 -35.71 -11.18 22.72
CA ILE A 140 -34.39 -10.68 22.34
C ILE A 140 -33.65 -10.03 23.50
N GLU A 141 -34.35 -9.30 24.37
CA GLU A 141 -33.77 -8.80 25.63
C GLU A 141 -33.33 -9.94 26.56
N ALA A 142 -34.10 -11.02 26.63
CA ALA A 142 -33.69 -12.23 27.36
C ALA A 142 -32.45 -12.91 26.74
N ILE A 143 -32.32 -12.90 25.41
CA ILE A 143 -31.13 -13.41 24.71
C ILE A 143 -29.90 -12.55 25.05
N PHE A 144 -30.04 -11.22 25.03
CA PHE A 144 -28.93 -10.33 25.39
C PHE A 144 -28.48 -10.54 26.84
N GLN A 145 -29.43 -10.66 27.78
CA GLN A 145 -29.11 -10.97 29.18
C GLN A 145 -28.37 -12.30 29.30
N ARG A 146 -28.84 -13.34 28.60
CA ARG A 146 -28.18 -14.64 28.58
C ARG A 146 -26.74 -14.57 28.04
N CYS A 147 -26.53 -13.87 26.92
CA CYS A 147 -25.19 -13.70 26.37
C CYS A 147 -24.25 -12.94 27.32
N ILE A 148 -24.79 -11.97 28.07
CA ILE A 148 -24.03 -11.20 29.08
C ILE A 148 -23.68 -12.08 30.28
N ASP A 149 -24.62 -12.92 30.74
CA ASP A 149 -24.41 -13.85 31.86
C ASP A 149 -23.43 -14.99 31.50
N GLU A 150 -23.46 -15.46 30.26
CA GLU A 150 -22.55 -16.49 29.73
C GLU A 150 -21.15 -15.94 29.38
N GLY A 151 -20.98 -14.61 29.35
CA GLY A 151 -19.71 -13.94 29.02
C GLY A 151 -19.38 -13.87 27.52
N GLU A 152 -20.34 -14.17 26.65
CA GLU A 152 -20.21 -14.15 25.19
C GLU A 152 -20.46 -12.73 24.62
N TYR A 153 -19.65 -11.77 25.07
CA TYR A 153 -19.83 -10.34 24.74
C TYR A 153 -19.67 -10.02 23.24
N LYS A 154 -18.81 -10.74 22.52
CA LYS A 154 -18.60 -10.55 21.07
C LYS A 154 -19.86 -10.85 20.27
N GLN A 155 -20.55 -11.94 20.62
CA GLN A 155 -21.81 -12.32 19.99
C GLN A 155 -22.90 -11.28 20.28
N ALA A 156 -23.00 -10.82 21.54
CA ALA A 156 -23.95 -9.78 21.92
C ALA A 156 -23.71 -8.47 21.15
N ILE A 157 -22.46 -8.06 20.96
CA ILE A 157 -22.11 -6.87 20.16
C ILE A 157 -22.50 -7.08 18.69
N GLY A 158 -22.22 -8.25 18.11
CA GLY A 158 -22.60 -8.58 16.73
C GLY A 158 -24.10 -8.45 16.50
N ILE A 159 -24.90 -9.10 17.35
CA ILE A 159 -26.38 -9.05 17.26
C ILE A 159 -26.87 -7.62 17.47
N ALA A 160 -26.29 -6.86 18.41
CA ALA A 160 -26.70 -5.48 18.68
C ALA A 160 -26.44 -4.54 17.48
N LEU A 161 -25.31 -4.73 16.78
CA LEU A 161 -24.97 -3.97 15.59
C LEU A 161 -25.90 -4.32 14.41
N GLU A 162 -26.16 -5.60 14.17
CA GLU A 162 -27.09 -6.04 13.12
C GLU A 162 -28.52 -5.57 13.39
N SER A 163 -28.94 -5.63 14.66
CA SER A 163 -30.27 -5.20 15.08
C SER A 163 -30.40 -3.69 15.27
N ARG A 164 -29.38 -2.90 14.91
CA ARG A 164 -29.34 -1.44 15.03
C ARG A 164 -29.57 -0.87 16.44
N ARG A 165 -29.30 -1.66 17.51
CA ARG A 165 -29.48 -1.24 18.91
C ARG A 165 -28.16 -0.84 19.54
N LEU A 166 -27.96 0.47 19.69
CA LEU A 166 -26.73 1.03 20.25
C LEU A 166 -26.69 0.97 21.79
N ASP A 167 -27.83 0.87 22.45
CA ASP A 167 -27.97 0.95 23.92
C ASP A 167 -27.23 -0.17 24.67
N ILE A 168 -27.00 -1.30 24.01
CA ILE A 168 -26.41 -2.51 24.61
C ILE A 168 -24.89 -2.40 24.68
N ILE A 169 -24.26 -1.68 23.75
CA ILE A 169 -22.80 -1.55 23.68
C ILE A 169 -22.24 -0.85 24.94
N PRO A 170 -22.80 0.28 25.42
CA PRO A 170 -22.37 0.88 26.68
C PRO A 170 -22.67 0.01 27.90
N GLN A 171 -23.76 -0.77 27.88
CA GLN A 171 -24.08 -1.67 28.99
C GLN A 171 -22.99 -2.74 29.15
N ILE A 172 -22.58 -3.37 28.04
CA ILE A 172 -21.49 -4.35 28.00
C ILE A 172 -20.17 -3.68 28.41
N TYR A 173 -19.89 -2.48 27.92
CA TYR A 173 -18.66 -1.77 28.24
C TYR A 173 -18.59 -1.38 29.71
N ASN A 174 -19.67 -0.86 30.31
CA ASN A 174 -19.70 -0.49 31.73
C ASN A 174 -19.52 -1.71 32.66
N LEU A 175 -19.92 -2.90 32.22
CA LEU A 175 -19.70 -4.14 32.97
C LEU A 175 -18.26 -4.66 32.86
N THR A 176 -17.68 -4.62 31.65
CA THR A 176 -16.39 -5.27 31.36
C THR A 176 -15.19 -4.33 31.49
N ASN A 177 -15.37 -3.03 31.21
CA ASN A 177 -14.33 -2.02 31.00
C ASN A 177 -13.24 -2.46 30.00
N ASP A 178 -13.56 -3.40 29.10
CA ASP A 178 -12.62 -3.95 28.13
C ASP A 178 -12.72 -3.19 26.79
N VAL A 179 -11.64 -2.50 26.44
CA VAL A 179 -11.55 -1.69 25.21
C VAL A 179 -11.32 -2.56 23.97
N SER A 180 -10.85 -3.81 24.11
CA SER A 180 -10.72 -4.74 22.99
C SER A 180 -12.07 -5.06 22.34
N LEU A 181 -13.16 -5.05 23.14
CA LEU A 181 -14.54 -5.21 22.64
C LEU A 181 -15.01 -4.01 21.82
N LEU A 182 -14.59 -2.79 22.18
CA LEU A 182 -14.86 -1.59 21.39
C LEU A 182 -14.09 -1.60 20.06
N CYS A 183 -12.83 -2.04 20.09
CA CYS A 183 -12.05 -2.26 18.86
C CYS A 183 -12.73 -3.29 17.95
N TYR A 184 -13.22 -4.40 18.51
CA TYR A 184 -13.97 -5.41 17.76
C TYR A 184 -15.29 -4.85 17.17
N ALA A 185 -16.05 -4.07 17.94
CA ALA A 185 -17.26 -3.41 17.45
C ALA A 185 -16.93 -2.48 16.27
N MET A 186 -15.87 -1.69 16.38
CA MET A 186 -15.42 -0.81 15.30
C MET A 186 -14.96 -1.61 14.06
N GLU A 187 -14.22 -2.70 14.23
CA GLU A 187 -13.79 -3.56 13.11
C GLU A 187 -15.00 -4.13 12.36
N ILE A 188 -15.99 -4.66 13.08
CA ILE A 188 -17.24 -5.13 12.46
C ILE A 188 -17.86 -4.01 11.65
N VAL A 189 -18.05 -2.81 12.22
CA VAL A 189 -18.71 -1.69 11.53
C VAL A 189 -17.96 -1.22 10.29
N LEU A 190 -16.64 -1.36 10.27
CA LEU A 190 -15.80 -0.95 9.15
C LEU A 190 -15.64 -2.03 8.07
N ASP A 191 -15.81 -3.30 8.42
CA ASP A 191 -15.66 -4.44 7.52
C ASP A 191 -17.01 -4.99 7.02
N THR A 192 -18.10 -4.76 7.74
CA THR A 192 -19.47 -5.05 7.29
C THR A 192 -20.01 -3.89 6.46
N GLY A 193 -20.74 -4.23 5.39
CA GLY A 193 -21.32 -3.28 4.44
C GLY A 193 -22.58 -2.58 4.97
N PHE A 194 -22.51 -1.97 6.16
CA PHE A 194 -23.58 -1.11 6.66
C PHE A 194 -23.69 0.19 5.85
N SER A 195 -24.89 0.78 5.82
CA SER A 195 -25.10 2.07 5.18
C SER A 195 -24.25 3.16 5.83
N LEU A 196 -23.81 4.13 5.02
CA LEU A 196 -22.91 5.21 5.44
C LEU A 196 -23.47 6.00 6.64
N SER A 197 -24.76 6.32 6.60
CA SER A 197 -25.46 7.04 7.67
C SER A 197 -25.50 6.26 8.99
N TYR A 198 -25.68 4.93 8.93
CA TYR A 198 -25.72 4.10 10.11
C TYR A 198 -24.32 3.91 10.69
N ARG A 199 -23.32 3.70 9.83
CA ARG A 199 -21.91 3.66 10.23
C ARG A 199 -21.49 4.94 10.94
N ASP A 200 -21.76 6.11 10.38
CA ASP A 200 -21.38 7.39 11.00
C ASP A 200 -22.08 7.58 12.35
N ARG A 201 -23.34 7.15 12.47
CA ARG A 201 -24.06 7.17 13.75
C ARG A 201 -23.39 6.28 14.81
N ILE A 202 -22.98 5.06 14.45
CA ILE A 202 -22.28 4.16 15.39
C ILE A 202 -20.92 4.74 15.76
N LEU A 203 -20.13 5.21 14.78
CA LEU A 203 -18.79 5.71 15.05
C LEU A 203 -18.81 6.96 15.94
N ASN A 204 -19.78 7.87 15.73
CA ASN A 204 -20.00 9.01 16.63
C ASN A 204 -20.43 8.57 18.04
N PHE A 205 -21.15 7.46 18.15
CA PHE A 205 -21.55 6.89 19.43
C PHE A 205 -20.42 6.15 20.15
N LEU A 206 -19.53 5.48 19.41
CA LEU A 206 -18.35 4.78 19.94
C LEU A 206 -17.27 5.75 20.40
N SER A 207 -17.08 6.89 19.70
CA SER A 207 -16.04 7.89 20.01
C SER A 207 -15.98 8.30 21.49
N PRO A 208 -17.08 8.72 22.15
CA PRO A 208 -17.04 9.09 23.58
C PRO A 208 -16.89 7.89 24.53
N LEU A 209 -17.13 6.66 24.09
CA LEU A 209 -17.00 5.45 24.92
C LEU A 209 -15.54 5.01 25.07
N PHE A 210 -14.68 5.38 24.12
CA PHE A 210 -13.26 5.09 24.24
C PHE A 210 -12.63 5.93 25.38
N PRO A 211 -11.87 5.31 26.28
CA PRO A 211 -11.16 6.06 27.31
C PRO A 211 -10.06 6.91 26.67
N PRO A 212 -9.74 8.10 27.24
CA PRO A 212 -8.62 8.89 26.76
C PRO A 212 -7.33 8.05 26.87
N PRO A 213 -6.48 8.02 25.82
CA PRO A 213 -5.26 7.22 25.84
C PRO A 213 -4.31 7.75 26.92
N SER A 214 -3.81 6.86 27.77
CA SER A 214 -2.77 7.17 28.77
C SER A 214 -1.56 6.24 28.65
N GLN A 215 -0.44 6.64 29.25
CA GLN A 215 0.86 5.94 29.16
C GLN A 215 0.80 4.44 29.52
N SER A 216 -0.16 4.01 30.33
CA SER A 216 -0.37 2.60 30.70
C SER A 216 -1.25 1.79 29.73
N ASN A 217 -2.08 2.44 28.91
CA ASN A 217 -3.13 1.83 28.07
C ASN A 217 -3.06 2.30 26.59
N SER A 218 -1.86 2.31 25.99
CA SER A 218 -1.62 2.83 24.64
C SER A 218 -1.97 1.88 23.48
N THR A 219 -2.47 0.68 23.75
CA THR A 219 -2.87 -0.31 22.71
C THR A 219 -3.99 0.18 21.81
N HIS A 220 -4.86 1.07 22.30
CA HIS A 220 -6.07 1.50 21.57
C HIS A 220 -5.88 2.75 20.70
N MET A 221 -4.68 3.32 20.67
CA MET A 221 -4.44 4.60 20.00
C MET A 221 -4.62 4.52 18.48
N LEU A 222 -4.14 3.45 17.84
CA LEU A 222 -4.35 3.23 16.40
C LEU A 222 -5.82 3.03 16.04
N ALA A 223 -6.58 2.36 16.91
CA ALA A 223 -8.02 2.21 16.73
C ALA A 223 -8.75 3.56 16.84
N LEU A 224 -8.35 4.41 17.79
CA LEU A 224 -8.84 5.78 17.90
C LEU A 224 -8.49 6.63 16.67
N VAL A 225 -7.24 6.59 16.19
CA VAL A 225 -6.86 7.30 14.96
C VAL A 225 -7.72 6.84 13.79
N ARG A 226 -7.89 5.51 13.63
CA ARG A 226 -8.76 4.95 12.59
C ARG A 226 -10.18 5.49 12.70
N LEU A 227 -10.76 5.53 13.89
CA LEU A 227 -12.09 6.09 14.16
C LEU A 227 -12.19 7.55 13.70
N HIS A 228 -11.29 8.40 14.19
CA HIS A 228 -11.30 9.84 13.90
C HIS A 228 -11.08 10.15 12.41
N VAL A 229 -10.15 9.44 11.75
CA VAL A 229 -9.92 9.55 10.31
C VAL A 229 -11.16 9.11 9.53
N THR A 230 -11.81 8.01 9.94
CA THR A 230 -13.01 7.53 9.24
C THR A 230 -14.23 8.42 9.41
N LEU A 231 -14.37 9.09 10.55
CA LEU A 231 -15.43 10.06 10.82
C LEU A 231 -15.21 11.40 10.11
N ASN A 232 -13.95 11.74 9.81
CA ASN A 232 -13.56 12.98 9.13
C ASN A 232 -14.14 14.25 9.76
N ASN A 233 -14.33 14.27 11.10
CA ASN A 233 -14.95 15.37 11.85
C ASN A 233 -13.92 16.14 12.70
N PRO A 234 -13.55 17.38 12.34
CA PRO A 234 -12.55 18.16 13.05
C PRO A 234 -12.90 18.42 14.53
N SER A 235 -14.16 18.73 14.84
CA SER A 235 -14.59 19.16 16.18
C SER A 235 -14.34 18.13 17.28
N ILE A 236 -14.62 16.86 16.98
CA ILE A 236 -14.42 15.74 17.93
C ILE A 236 -12.93 15.54 18.19
N THR A 237 -12.12 15.65 17.13
CA THR A 237 -10.66 15.50 17.20
C THR A 237 -10.00 16.64 17.97
N VAL A 238 -10.45 17.88 17.74
CA VAL A 238 -9.96 19.07 18.46
C VAL A 238 -10.32 18.98 19.95
N SER A 239 -11.52 18.51 20.29
CA SER A 239 -11.93 18.31 21.68
C SER A 239 -11.03 17.29 22.39
N LEU A 240 -10.75 16.16 21.74
CA LEU A 240 -9.83 15.14 22.26
C LEU A 240 -8.41 15.70 22.46
N LEU A 241 -7.83 16.32 21.42
CA LEU A 241 -6.49 16.93 21.49
C LEU A 241 -6.40 17.98 22.61
N SER A 242 -7.41 18.84 22.75
CA SER A 242 -7.46 19.87 23.79
C SER A 242 -7.53 19.29 25.20
N SER A 243 -8.15 18.11 25.37
CA SER A 243 -8.20 17.39 26.65
C SER A 243 -6.89 16.67 27.00
N LEU A 244 -6.11 16.25 25.98
CA LEU A 244 -4.86 15.52 26.13
C LEU A 244 -3.66 16.43 26.36
N VAL A 245 -3.61 17.61 25.73
CA VAL A 245 -2.49 18.56 25.85
C VAL A 245 -2.10 18.89 27.30
N PRO A 246 -3.04 19.13 28.25
CA PRO A 246 -2.69 19.43 29.64
C PRO A 246 -2.20 18.23 30.45
N LYS A 247 -2.53 17.00 30.04
CA LYS A 247 -2.26 15.77 30.80
C LYS A 247 -1.05 15.00 30.26
N GLU A 248 -1.01 14.78 28.95
CA GLU A 248 -0.06 13.89 28.28
C GLU A 248 0.35 14.44 26.89
N LYS A 249 1.25 15.44 26.89
CA LYS A 249 1.77 16.09 25.66
C LYS A 249 2.37 15.12 24.62
N LEU A 250 3.08 14.09 25.07
CA LEU A 250 3.75 13.12 24.20
C LEU A 250 2.74 12.27 23.40
N ILE A 251 1.62 11.90 24.02
CA ILE A 251 0.55 11.15 23.36
C ILE A 251 -0.14 12.04 22.32
N ALA A 252 -0.34 13.33 22.63
CA ALA A 252 -0.93 14.27 21.67
C ALA A 252 -0.07 14.42 20.40
N TYR A 253 1.26 14.50 20.55
CA TYR A 253 2.17 14.52 19.39
C TYR A 253 2.14 13.21 18.60
N GLN A 254 2.14 12.05 19.27
CA GLN A 254 2.09 10.76 18.58
C GLN A 254 0.77 10.60 17.82
N PHE A 255 -0.34 10.97 18.46
CA PHE A 255 -1.66 10.97 17.84
C PHE A 255 -1.69 11.89 16.62
N ALA A 256 -1.05 13.06 16.66
CA ALA A 256 -0.95 13.96 15.52
C ALA A 256 -0.13 13.36 14.36
N PHE A 257 0.99 12.69 14.61
CA PHE A 257 1.77 12.01 13.57
C PHE A 257 0.98 10.88 12.90
N ASP A 258 0.29 10.07 13.70
CA ASP A 258 -0.54 8.97 13.17
C ASP A 258 -1.76 9.53 12.40
N LEU A 259 -2.34 10.65 12.84
CA LEU A 259 -3.43 11.32 12.14
C LEU A 259 -2.99 11.83 10.76
N VAL A 260 -1.77 12.34 10.64
CA VAL A 260 -1.21 12.84 9.37
C VAL A 260 -0.98 11.71 8.36
N GLU A 261 -0.62 10.50 8.82
CA GLU A 261 -0.38 9.36 7.93
C GLU A 261 -1.66 8.87 7.23
N GLY A 262 -2.80 8.92 7.93
CA GLY A 262 -4.08 8.39 7.41
C GLY A 262 -5.13 9.45 7.06
N GLY A 263 -5.01 10.68 7.57
CA GLY A 263 -6.02 11.73 7.49
C GLY A 263 -6.12 12.37 6.11
N ALA A 264 -7.34 12.72 5.71
CA ALA A 264 -7.56 13.54 4.52
C ALA A 264 -7.10 14.99 4.78
N ARG A 265 -6.59 15.65 3.73
CA ARG A 265 -5.97 16.98 3.84
C ARG A 265 -6.95 18.06 4.31
N ASP A 266 -8.19 18.02 3.82
CA ASP A 266 -9.28 18.90 4.25
C ASP A 266 -9.53 18.81 5.76
N PHE A 267 -9.55 17.60 6.30
CA PHE A 267 -9.76 17.34 7.71
C PHE A 267 -8.56 17.79 8.56
N LEU A 268 -7.33 17.50 8.13
CA LEU A 268 -6.13 17.97 8.82
C LEU A 268 -6.05 19.50 8.85
N GLU A 269 -6.40 20.17 7.75
CA GLU A 269 -6.45 21.63 7.68
C GLU A 269 -7.57 22.21 8.54
N GLY A 270 -8.73 21.56 8.59
CA GLY A 270 -9.82 21.91 9.50
C GLY A 270 -9.39 21.83 10.97
N VAL A 271 -8.78 20.72 11.37
CA VAL A 271 -8.23 20.56 12.73
C VAL A 271 -7.17 21.62 13.02
N ARG A 272 -6.29 21.92 12.06
CA ARG A 272 -5.25 22.96 12.22
C ARG A 272 -5.83 24.36 12.48
N LYS A 273 -6.92 24.72 11.79
CA LYS A 273 -7.62 26.00 11.94
C LYS A 273 -8.40 26.09 13.25
N ASP A 274 -9.06 25.00 13.65
CA ASP A 274 -9.95 24.96 14.81
C ASP A 274 -9.21 24.74 16.15
N LEU A 275 -7.93 24.38 16.13
CA LEU A 275 -7.11 24.23 17.34
C LEU A 275 -6.96 25.55 18.12
N PRO A 276 -7.15 25.55 19.45
CA PRO A 276 -7.05 26.76 20.27
C PRO A 276 -5.62 27.31 20.30
N GLN A 277 -5.47 28.63 20.46
CA GLN A 277 -4.14 29.27 20.56
C GLN A 277 -3.40 28.95 21.86
N GLY A 278 -4.08 28.40 22.88
CA GLY A 278 -3.49 28.06 24.18
C GLY A 278 -3.25 29.28 25.08
N LYS A 279 -2.97 29.03 26.37
CA LYS A 279 -2.48 30.01 27.35
C LYS A 279 -1.04 29.65 27.72
N ASP A 280 -0.14 30.63 27.69
CA ASP A 280 1.30 30.58 28.04
C ASP A 280 2.01 29.25 27.67
N GLU A 281 2.22 28.34 28.61
CA GLU A 281 2.96 27.07 28.42
C GLU A 281 2.34 26.12 27.37
N THR A 282 1.01 26.19 27.18
CA THR A 282 0.33 25.36 26.18
C THR A 282 0.47 25.90 24.77
N LYS A 283 0.83 27.18 24.60
CA LYS A 283 0.91 27.83 23.29
C LYS A 283 1.97 27.19 22.39
N GLU A 284 3.16 26.93 22.94
CA GLU A 284 4.24 26.26 22.21
C GLU A 284 3.87 24.84 21.80
N ILE A 285 3.12 24.12 22.66
CA ILE A 285 2.65 22.77 22.37
C ILE A 285 1.65 22.79 21.21
N PHE A 286 0.70 23.73 21.22
CA PHE A 286 -0.26 23.90 20.12
C PHE A 286 0.40 24.35 18.82
N GLU A 287 1.44 25.19 18.87
CA GLU A 287 2.23 25.56 17.68
C GLU A 287 3.00 24.36 17.10
N LYS A 288 3.67 23.57 17.95
CA LYS A 288 4.31 22.30 17.53
C LYS A 288 3.29 21.34 16.91
N LEU A 289 2.10 21.19 17.51
CA LEU A 289 1.01 20.38 16.95
C LEU A 289 0.54 20.89 15.58
N ARG A 290 0.39 22.21 15.39
CA ARG A 290 0.04 22.79 14.09
C ARG A 290 1.09 22.50 13.01
N ASN A 291 2.37 22.47 13.38
CA ASN A 291 3.46 22.16 12.47
C ASN A 291 3.47 20.66 12.10
N ILE A 292 3.23 19.77 13.08
CA ILE A 292 3.10 18.33 12.84
C ILE A 292 1.91 18.04 11.92
N LEU A 293 0.73 18.61 12.23
CA LEU A 293 -0.49 18.45 11.42
C LEU A 293 -0.38 19.04 10.02
N GLY A 294 0.56 19.98 9.80
CA GLY A 294 0.92 20.46 8.47
C GLY A 294 1.62 19.42 7.60
N GLY A 295 2.13 18.33 8.17
CA GLY A 295 2.78 17.22 7.46
C GLY A 295 4.21 17.51 6.97
N GLU A 296 4.65 18.76 6.98
CA GLU A 296 6.00 19.15 6.55
C GLU A 296 7.10 18.46 7.38
N GLU A 297 6.94 18.40 8.71
CA GLU A 297 7.89 17.74 9.60
C GLU A 297 7.95 16.22 9.35
N THR A 298 6.79 15.59 9.19
CA THR A 298 6.68 14.16 8.84
C THR A 298 7.46 13.84 7.56
N VAL A 299 7.29 14.66 6.51
CA VAL A 299 7.96 14.46 5.23
C VAL A 299 9.47 14.72 5.34
N LYS A 300 9.91 15.74 6.09
CA LYS A 300 11.35 15.99 6.33
C LYS A 300 12.04 14.80 7.00
N LEU A 301 11.40 14.18 7.99
CA LEU A 301 11.96 13.02 8.70
C LEU A 301 12.09 11.80 7.79
N TYR A 302 11.07 11.52 6.97
CA TYR A 302 11.15 10.44 5.99
C TYR A 302 12.17 10.71 4.87
N LEU A 303 12.29 11.97 4.44
CA LEU A 303 13.30 12.38 3.46
C LEU A 303 14.72 12.12 3.99
N GLU A 304 14.99 12.48 5.24
CA GLU A 304 16.30 12.26 5.85
C GLU A 304 16.61 10.77 6.02
N PHE A 305 15.61 9.96 6.38
CA PHE A 305 15.72 8.51 6.40
C PHE A 305 16.14 7.94 5.03
N LEU A 306 15.51 8.39 3.95
CA LEU A 306 15.80 7.92 2.59
C LEU A 306 17.19 8.36 2.10
N LYS A 307 17.61 9.59 2.43
CA LYS A 307 18.97 10.09 2.12
C LYS A 307 20.05 9.24 2.78
N ARG A 308 19.92 8.95 4.07
CA ARG A 308 20.92 8.21 4.85
C ARG A 308 21.02 6.74 4.44
N ASN A 309 19.88 6.11 4.15
CA ASN A 309 19.82 4.67 3.87
C ASN A 309 19.76 4.34 2.38
N ASN A 310 20.27 5.21 1.51
CA ASN A 310 20.26 4.94 0.08
C ASN A 310 21.16 3.73 -0.28
N LYS A 311 20.52 2.61 -0.66
CA LYS A 311 21.17 1.37 -1.13
C LYS A 311 20.86 1.06 -2.60
N VAL A 312 20.65 2.09 -3.42
CA VAL A 312 20.45 1.89 -4.87
C VAL A 312 21.73 1.35 -5.50
N ASP A 313 21.57 0.35 -6.36
CA ASP A 313 22.66 -0.23 -7.14
C ASP A 313 22.80 0.46 -8.50
N MET A 314 23.87 1.25 -8.67
CA MET A 314 24.17 1.94 -9.93
C MET A 314 24.49 0.98 -11.08
N LEU A 315 24.96 -0.24 -10.80
CA LEU A 315 25.31 -1.20 -11.85
C LEU A 315 24.07 -1.68 -12.61
N ILE A 316 22.94 -1.81 -11.92
CA ILE A 316 21.65 -2.14 -12.53
C ILE A 316 21.25 -1.08 -13.56
N LEU A 317 21.34 0.20 -13.18
CA LEU A 317 21.01 1.32 -14.07
C LEU A 317 21.98 1.42 -15.25
N LYS A 318 23.29 1.22 -15.01
CA LYS A 318 24.31 1.20 -16.08
C LYS A 318 24.05 0.07 -17.07
N HIS A 319 23.70 -1.11 -16.59
CA HIS A 319 23.32 -2.24 -17.45
C HIS A 319 22.07 -1.94 -18.28
N SER A 320 20.99 -1.42 -17.67
CA SER A 320 19.78 -1.02 -18.39
C SER A 320 20.08 0.04 -19.45
N ARG A 321 20.89 1.05 -19.12
CA ARG A 321 21.32 2.11 -20.06
C ARG A 321 22.05 1.53 -21.27
N ASP A 322 22.99 0.60 -21.04
CA ASP A 322 23.82 0.03 -22.12
C ASP A 322 23.01 -0.92 -23.02
N ALA A 323 21.99 -1.59 -22.48
CA ALA A 323 21.12 -2.49 -23.22
C ALA A 323 20.01 -1.77 -24.00
N LEU A 324 19.50 -0.65 -23.48
CA LEU A 324 18.38 0.10 -24.05
C LEU A 324 18.86 1.14 -25.06
N GLU A 325 18.26 1.14 -26.25
CA GLU A 325 18.69 2.03 -27.33
C GLU A 325 18.31 3.51 -27.03
N PRO A 326 19.28 4.45 -27.00
CA PRO A 326 19.05 5.85 -26.58
C PRO A 326 18.09 6.64 -27.48
N ARG A 327 18.03 6.31 -28.78
CA ARG A 327 17.21 7.03 -29.77
C ARG A 327 15.73 6.68 -29.70
N SER A 328 15.37 5.59 -29.02
CA SER A 328 13.99 5.15 -28.90
C SER A 328 13.31 5.87 -27.73
N SER A 329 12.25 6.62 -28.03
CA SER A 329 11.50 7.39 -27.02
C SER A 329 10.95 6.51 -25.88
N ILE A 330 10.45 5.32 -26.20
CA ILE A 330 9.90 4.37 -25.21
C ILE A 330 10.97 3.87 -24.23
N TYR A 331 12.16 3.54 -24.74
CA TYR A 331 13.27 3.08 -23.90
C TYR A 331 13.85 4.22 -23.07
N HIS A 332 13.84 5.44 -23.61
CA HIS A 332 14.21 6.62 -22.84
C HIS A 332 13.27 6.81 -21.65
N SER A 333 11.95 6.75 -21.86
CA SER A 333 10.96 6.80 -20.78
C SER A 333 11.10 5.63 -19.80
N ALA A 334 11.39 4.42 -20.29
CA ALA A 334 11.61 3.23 -19.45
C ALA A 334 12.76 3.43 -18.45
N LEU A 335 13.93 3.85 -18.94
CA LEU A 335 15.12 4.06 -18.11
C LEU A 335 14.92 5.22 -17.13
N MET A 336 14.28 6.30 -17.57
CA MET A 336 13.99 7.44 -16.68
C MET A 336 13.01 7.08 -15.58
N LEU A 337 11.95 6.32 -15.87
CA LEU A 337 11.01 5.82 -14.86
C LEU A 337 11.69 4.81 -13.92
N GLN A 338 12.54 3.92 -14.44
CA GLN A 338 13.33 3.00 -13.63
C GLN A 338 14.23 3.78 -12.64
N ASN A 339 14.96 4.78 -13.13
CA ASN A 339 15.80 5.65 -12.31
C ASN A 339 14.98 6.43 -11.28
N ALA A 340 13.85 7.02 -11.71
CA ALA A 340 12.95 7.78 -10.86
C ALA A 340 12.43 6.95 -9.68
N PHE A 341 11.98 5.71 -9.93
CA PHE A 341 11.48 4.82 -8.88
C PHE A 341 12.60 4.38 -7.94
N MET A 342 13.76 3.96 -8.48
CA MET A 342 14.91 3.55 -7.68
C MET A 342 15.36 4.66 -6.72
N HIS A 343 15.37 5.91 -7.18
CA HIS A 343 15.82 7.07 -6.42
C HIS A 343 14.71 7.88 -5.74
N ALA A 344 13.47 7.39 -5.72
CA ALA A 344 12.33 8.13 -5.20
C ALA A 344 12.57 8.65 -3.76
N GLY A 345 12.53 9.98 -3.57
CA GLY A 345 12.74 10.63 -2.29
C GLY A 345 14.17 10.55 -1.72
N THR A 346 15.17 10.12 -2.50
CA THR A 346 16.58 10.07 -2.03
C THR A 346 17.39 11.32 -2.37
N THR A 347 16.85 12.21 -3.22
CA THR A 347 17.52 13.43 -3.74
C THR A 347 18.82 13.20 -4.51
N SER A 348 19.18 11.95 -4.80
CA SER A 348 20.39 11.59 -5.51
C SER A 348 20.19 11.70 -7.02
N ASP A 349 20.75 12.74 -7.63
CA ASP A 349 20.73 13.00 -9.08
C ASP A 349 22.03 12.56 -9.79
N VAL A 350 22.88 11.78 -9.11
CA VAL A 350 24.18 11.29 -9.62
C VAL A 350 24.06 10.63 -11.00
N PHE A 351 23.05 9.78 -11.19
CA PHE A 351 22.83 9.11 -12.47
C PHE A 351 22.54 10.10 -13.61
N LEU A 352 21.77 11.17 -13.35
CA LEU A 352 21.44 12.16 -14.36
C LEU A 352 22.67 13.02 -14.71
N ARG A 353 23.46 13.41 -13.70
CA ARG A 353 24.70 14.18 -13.88
C ARG A 353 25.77 13.41 -14.67
N GLU A 354 25.90 12.10 -14.43
CA GLU A 354 26.86 11.25 -15.16
C GLU A 354 26.45 11.01 -16.63
N ASN A 355 25.18 11.18 -16.99
CA ASN A 355 24.63 10.77 -18.28
C ASN A 355 23.96 11.91 -19.07
N LEU A 356 24.47 13.14 -18.95
CA LEU A 356 23.92 14.33 -19.63
C LEU A 356 23.82 14.17 -21.15
N GLU A 357 24.82 13.55 -21.79
CA GLU A 357 24.80 13.30 -23.24
C GLU A 357 23.62 12.41 -23.66
N TRP A 358 23.30 11.40 -22.84
CA TRP A 358 22.20 10.49 -23.09
C TRP A 358 20.84 11.21 -22.90
N LEU A 359 20.72 12.05 -21.87
CA LEU A 359 19.52 12.88 -21.62
C LEU A 359 19.27 13.89 -22.75
N GLY A 360 20.33 14.42 -23.36
CA GLY A 360 20.24 15.32 -24.52
C GLY A 360 19.61 14.68 -25.75
N MET A 361 19.57 13.35 -25.84
CA MET A 361 18.95 12.60 -26.94
C MET A 361 17.43 12.44 -26.80
N ALA A 362 16.84 12.80 -25.64
CA ALA A 362 15.41 12.76 -25.42
C ALA A 362 14.66 13.63 -26.44
N THR A 363 13.46 13.21 -26.87
CA THR A 363 12.61 13.98 -27.79
C THR A 363 11.19 14.11 -27.25
N ASN A 364 10.55 15.26 -27.48
CA ASN A 364 9.13 15.53 -27.17
C ASN A 364 8.71 15.07 -25.76
N TRP A 365 7.76 14.14 -25.66
CA TRP A 365 7.23 13.60 -24.39
C TRP A 365 8.24 12.81 -23.56
N ALA A 366 9.33 12.30 -24.16
CA ALA A 366 10.42 11.73 -23.39
C ALA A 366 11.17 12.82 -22.61
N LYS A 367 11.32 14.04 -23.18
CA LYS A 367 11.86 15.19 -22.44
C LYS A 367 10.94 15.59 -21.28
N PHE A 368 9.62 15.62 -21.53
CA PHE A 368 8.62 15.88 -20.48
C PHE A 368 8.75 14.88 -19.33
N SER A 369 8.80 13.58 -19.64
CA SER A 369 8.93 12.51 -18.64
C SER A 369 10.28 12.57 -17.89
N THR A 370 11.34 13.02 -18.56
CA THR A 370 12.67 13.21 -17.94
C THR A 370 12.65 14.33 -16.91
N ALA A 371 12.07 15.48 -17.27
CA ALA A 371 11.90 16.59 -16.33
C ALA A 371 10.98 16.19 -15.16
N ALA A 372 9.89 15.47 -15.44
CA ALA A 372 9.00 14.92 -14.42
C ALA A 372 9.70 13.95 -13.44
N SER A 373 10.66 13.16 -13.93
CA SER A 373 11.43 12.20 -13.12
C SER A 373 12.21 12.87 -11.99
N LEU A 374 12.68 14.12 -12.19
CA LEU A 374 13.31 14.92 -11.12
C LEU A 374 12.36 15.12 -9.94
N GLY A 375 11.06 15.30 -10.20
CA GLY A 375 10.05 15.46 -9.15
C GLY A 375 9.91 14.22 -8.27
N VAL A 376 10.02 13.03 -8.86
CA VAL A 376 9.99 11.76 -8.12
C VAL A 376 11.25 11.57 -7.27
N ILE A 377 12.43 11.88 -7.83
CA ILE A 377 13.73 11.77 -7.13
C ILE A 377 13.80 12.72 -5.94
N HIS A 378 13.32 13.95 -6.12
CA HIS A 378 13.33 15.02 -5.11
C HIS A 378 12.02 15.12 -4.32
N LYS A 379 11.18 14.07 -4.34
CA LYS A 379 9.90 14.02 -3.62
C LYS A 379 10.09 14.41 -2.14
N GLY A 380 9.30 15.38 -1.67
CA GLY A 380 9.31 15.84 -0.28
C GLY A 380 10.37 16.89 0.06
N TYR A 381 11.22 17.30 -0.89
CA TYR A 381 12.22 18.33 -0.63
C TYR A 381 11.72 19.75 -0.90
N PHE A 382 10.82 20.22 -0.04
CA PHE A 382 10.09 21.49 -0.22
C PHE A 382 11.01 22.72 -0.35
N GLN A 383 12.04 22.82 0.49
CA GLN A 383 12.86 24.04 0.64
C GLN A 383 13.72 24.36 -0.59
N GLN A 384 14.23 23.35 -1.28
CA GLN A 384 15.06 23.54 -2.47
C GLN A 384 14.36 23.10 -3.75
N GLY A 385 13.11 22.64 -3.70
CA GLY A 385 12.37 22.18 -4.87
C GLY A 385 12.32 23.23 -5.99
N MET A 386 12.10 24.50 -5.63
CA MET A 386 12.12 25.62 -6.59
C MET A 386 13.53 25.89 -7.14
N ASN A 387 14.58 25.75 -6.32
CA ASN A 387 15.96 26.00 -6.74
C ASN A 387 16.47 24.90 -7.68
N ILE A 388 16.14 23.64 -7.40
CA ILE A 388 16.53 22.47 -8.21
C ILE A 388 15.85 22.53 -9.58
N LEU A 389 14.56 22.88 -9.61
CA LEU A 389 13.78 22.98 -10.84
C LEU A 389 13.95 24.33 -11.55
N GLY A 390 14.51 25.35 -10.89
CA GLY A 390 14.68 26.71 -11.40
C GLY A 390 15.21 26.79 -12.84
N PRO A 391 16.25 26.04 -13.23
CA PRO A 391 16.76 26.03 -14.61
C PRO A 391 15.80 25.47 -15.66
N TYR A 392 14.80 24.67 -15.23
CA TYR A 392 13.82 24.01 -16.08
C TYR A 392 12.43 24.67 -16.00
N LEU A 393 12.20 25.59 -15.07
CA LEU A 393 10.94 26.31 -14.92
C LEU A 393 10.82 27.45 -15.95
N PRO A 394 9.60 27.79 -16.37
CA PRO A 394 9.41 28.91 -17.27
C PRO A 394 9.84 30.22 -16.59
N GLN A 395 10.71 30.99 -17.24
CA GLN A 395 11.06 32.33 -16.76
C GLN A 395 9.89 33.28 -17.00
N THR A 396 9.57 34.09 -15.99
CA THR A 396 8.40 34.96 -15.98
C THR A 396 8.41 35.90 -17.19
N GLY A 397 7.42 35.73 -18.08
CA GLY A 397 7.13 36.66 -19.18
C GLY A 397 7.88 36.43 -20.51
N THR A 398 8.68 35.37 -20.66
CA THR A 398 9.32 35.05 -21.95
C THR A 398 9.10 33.57 -22.29
N GLU A 399 8.26 33.28 -23.30
CA GLU A 399 8.21 31.93 -23.86
C GLU A 399 9.57 31.60 -24.47
N SER A 400 10.24 30.56 -23.97
CA SER A 400 11.53 30.13 -24.49
C SER A 400 11.38 29.71 -25.96
N GLN A 401 11.91 30.51 -26.89
CA GLN A 401 11.95 30.18 -28.33
C GLN A 401 12.86 28.99 -28.67
N ILE A 402 13.38 28.28 -27.67
CA ILE A 402 14.28 27.14 -27.83
C ILE A 402 13.44 25.89 -28.15
N GLN A 403 13.72 25.27 -29.30
CA GLN A 403 12.99 24.11 -29.79
C GLN A 403 13.03 22.94 -28.79
N GLY A 404 11.88 22.61 -28.21
CA GLY A 404 11.71 21.52 -27.24
C GLY A 404 11.88 21.91 -25.76
N ALA A 405 12.12 23.18 -25.44
CA ALA A 405 12.14 23.67 -24.05
C ALA A 405 10.75 23.54 -23.38
N VAL A 406 9.69 23.77 -24.14
CA VAL A 406 8.28 23.68 -23.70
C VAL A 406 7.95 22.35 -23.00
N TYR A 407 8.48 21.22 -23.48
CA TYR A 407 8.27 19.92 -22.84
C TYR A 407 9.00 19.80 -21.50
N SER A 408 10.19 20.40 -21.40
CA SER A 408 10.95 20.44 -20.15
C SER A 408 10.28 21.36 -19.14
N GLU A 409 9.77 22.52 -19.57
CA GLU A 409 9.04 23.48 -18.75
C GLU A 409 7.74 22.88 -18.20
N GLY A 410 6.93 22.26 -19.06
CA GLY A 410 5.73 21.54 -18.61
C GLY A 410 6.07 20.38 -17.67
N GLY A 411 7.11 19.60 -17.98
CA GLY A 411 7.56 18.51 -17.11
C GLY A 411 8.09 18.98 -15.75
N ALA A 412 8.72 20.16 -15.70
CA ALA A 412 9.20 20.77 -14.47
C ALA A 412 8.05 21.27 -13.58
N LEU A 413 6.99 21.84 -14.15
CA LEU A 413 5.78 22.21 -13.39
C LEU A 413 5.08 20.97 -12.80
N TYR A 414 5.03 19.88 -13.57
CA TYR A 414 4.52 18.60 -13.07
C TYR A 414 5.40 18.02 -11.95
N ALA A 415 6.73 18.09 -12.11
CA ALA A 415 7.70 17.72 -11.07
C ALA A 415 7.52 18.54 -9.79
N LEU A 416 7.29 19.86 -9.91
CA LEU A 416 7.06 20.74 -8.78
C LEU A 416 5.83 20.32 -7.97
N GLY A 417 4.76 19.90 -8.64
CA GLY A 417 3.58 19.33 -7.99
C GLY A 417 3.87 18.03 -7.24
N MET A 418 4.68 17.13 -7.80
CA MET A 418 5.06 15.86 -7.15
C MET A 418 5.96 16.07 -5.92
N ILE A 419 6.89 17.03 -5.96
CA ILE A 419 7.72 17.41 -4.81
C ILE A 419 6.84 17.90 -3.67
N ASN A 420 5.80 18.68 -4.01
CA ASN A 420 4.91 19.37 -3.09
C ASN A 420 3.56 18.66 -2.87
N ALA A 421 3.45 17.36 -3.17
CA ALA A 421 2.19 16.60 -3.05
C ALA A 421 1.54 16.67 -1.65
N TYR A 422 2.34 16.96 -0.61
CA TYR A 422 1.91 17.07 0.79
C TYR A 422 2.10 18.47 1.40
N GLY A 423 2.60 19.46 0.66
CA GLY A 423 3.03 20.74 1.24
C GLY A 423 2.81 21.96 0.34
N GLY A 424 2.51 23.11 0.96
CA GLY A 424 2.66 24.44 0.37
C GLY A 424 1.44 25.01 -0.35
N GLY A 425 0.78 26.00 0.26
CA GLY A 425 -0.13 26.91 -0.46
C GLY A 425 0.60 27.76 -1.50
N GLN A 426 1.87 28.14 -1.23
CA GLN A 426 2.69 28.95 -2.14
C GLN A 426 2.92 28.28 -3.50
N THR A 427 3.15 26.97 -3.52
CA THR A 427 3.33 26.22 -4.77
C THR A 427 2.04 26.14 -5.56
N VAL A 428 0.90 25.97 -4.89
CA VAL A 428 -0.43 25.97 -5.52
C VAL A 428 -0.68 27.32 -6.19
N ASP A 429 -0.40 28.43 -5.50
CA ASP A 429 -0.58 29.77 -6.06
C ASP A 429 0.34 30.01 -7.28
N TYR A 430 1.61 29.61 -7.20
CA TYR A 430 2.54 29.71 -8.33
C TYR A 430 2.10 28.88 -9.54
N LEU A 431 1.59 27.65 -9.32
CA LEU A 431 1.09 26.78 -10.38
C LEU A 431 -0.20 27.35 -11.01
N ARG A 432 -1.07 27.97 -10.22
CA ARG A 432 -2.26 28.67 -10.71
C ARG A 432 -1.89 29.88 -11.56
N GLU A 433 -0.94 30.68 -11.12
CA GLU A 433 -0.43 31.82 -11.89
C GLU A 433 0.21 31.34 -13.21
N SER A 434 1.01 30.28 -13.16
CA SER A 434 1.62 29.67 -14.34
C SER A 434 0.59 29.13 -15.33
N LEU A 435 -0.51 28.56 -14.83
CA LEU A 435 -1.63 28.06 -15.64
C LEU A 435 -2.37 29.21 -16.34
N ARG A 436 -2.65 30.30 -15.63
CA ARG A 436 -3.35 31.48 -16.19
C ARG A 436 -2.49 32.24 -17.20
N ASN A 437 -1.19 32.34 -16.96
CA ASN A 437 -0.28 33.14 -17.78
C ASN A 437 0.18 32.41 -19.07
N SER A 438 0.19 31.08 -19.08
CA SER A 438 0.64 30.30 -20.24
C SER A 438 -0.49 30.04 -21.22
N GLN A 439 -0.21 30.17 -22.52
CA GLN A 439 -1.13 29.78 -23.61
C GLN A 439 -0.69 28.49 -24.32
N ASN A 440 0.43 27.90 -23.91
CA ASN A 440 0.98 26.71 -24.54
C ASN A 440 0.38 25.44 -23.90
N GLU A 441 -0.22 24.59 -24.72
CA GLU A 441 -0.93 23.38 -24.27
C GLU A 441 -0.06 22.45 -23.41
N VAL A 442 1.24 22.33 -23.71
CA VAL A 442 2.15 21.42 -23.01
C VAL A 442 2.53 21.95 -21.62
N VAL A 443 2.71 23.27 -21.51
CA VAL A 443 3.00 23.93 -20.23
C VAL A 443 1.76 23.94 -19.36
N GLN A 444 0.60 24.27 -19.93
CA GLN A 444 -0.70 24.17 -19.25
C GLN A 444 -0.99 22.74 -18.78
N HIS A 445 -0.68 21.72 -19.59
CA HIS A 445 -0.81 20.32 -19.19
C HIS A 445 0.04 19.98 -17.96
N GLY A 446 1.31 20.38 -17.95
CA GLY A 446 2.20 20.19 -16.80
C GLY A 446 1.75 20.95 -15.56
N ALA A 447 1.32 22.20 -15.73
CA ALA A 447 0.79 23.05 -14.67
C ALA A 447 -0.48 22.46 -14.05
N ALA A 448 -1.43 22.00 -14.88
CA ALA A 448 -2.69 21.39 -14.43
C ALA A 448 -2.46 20.08 -13.66
N LEU A 449 -1.62 19.18 -14.17
CA LEU A 449 -1.27 17.95 -13.44
C LEU A 449 -0.55 18.24 -12.12
N GLY A 450 0.42 19.17 -12.14
CA GLY A 450 1.14 19.60 -10.95
C GLY A 450 0.21 20.22 -9.90
N LEU A 451 -0.73 21.07 -10.35
CA LEU A 451 -1.74 21.73 -9.51
C LEU A 451 -2.70 20.71 -8.90
N GLY A 452 -3.15 19.72 -9.67
CA GLY A 452 -4.00 18.65 -9.18
C GLY A 452 -3.34 17.82 -8.07
N ILE A 453 -2.06 17.48 -8.22
CA ILE A 453 -1.31 16.73 -7.19
C ILE A 453 -1.03 17.60 -5.96
N ALA A 454 -0.57 18.83 -6.14
CA ALA A 454 -0.26 19.74 -5.02
C ALA A 454 -1.52 20.17 -4.24
N GLY A 455 -2.65 20.33 -4.95
CA GLY A 455 -3.96 20.72 -4.43
C GLY A 455 -4.89 19.55 -4.08
N MET A 456 -4.38 18.31 -4.04
CA MET A 456 -5.19 17.11 -3.84
C MET A 456 -6.01 17.18 -2.54
N GLY A 457 -7.33 17.06 -2.65
CA GLY A 457 -8.26 17.07 -1.51
C GLY A 457 -8.37 18.41 -0.77
N SER A 458 -7.88 19.53 -1.35
CA SER A 458 -7.99 20.87 -0.74
C SER A 458 -9.38 21.49 -0.82
N ARG A 459 -10.23 21.03 -1.77
CA ARG A 459 -11.56 21.61 -2.06
C ARG A 459 -11.53 23.12 -2.36
N ASN A 460 -10.41 23.62 -2.90
CA ASN A 460 -10.29 25.02 -3.29
C ASN A 460 -11.12 25.29 -4.55
N THR A 461 -12.13 26.18 -4.43
CA THR A 461 -13.02 26.57 -5.53
C THR A 461 -12.28 27.32 -6.61
N ASP A 462 -11.34 28.19 -6.24
CA ASP A 462 -10.69 29.07 -7.21
C ASP A 462 -9.77 28.27 -8.14
N ALA A 463 -9.08 27.26 -7.60
CA ALA A 463 -8.25 26.36 -8.39
C ALA A 463 -9.10 25.46 -9.31
N TYR A 464 -10.30 25.07 -8.89
CA TYR A 464 -11.24 24.36 -9.77
C TYR A 464 -11.72 25.25 -10.93
N ASP A 465 -12.07 26.50 -10.64
CA ASP A 465 -12.57 27.42 -11.68
C ASP A 465 -11.47 27.77 -12.70
N ASP A 466 -10.21 27.92 -12.27
CA ASP A 466 -9.04 28.09 -13.17
C ASP A 466 -8.83 26.89 -14.10
N LEU A 467 -8.95 25.67 -13.56
CA LEU A 467 -8.86 24.44 -14.37
C LEU A 467 -10.04 24.28 -15.31
N LYS A 468 -11.24 24.74 -14.90
CA LYS A 468 -12.41 24.74 -15.75
C LYS A 468 -12.25 25.66 -16.95
N GLU A 469 -11.68 26.86 -16.76
CA GLU A 469 -11.37 27.75 -17.89
C GLU A 469 -10.40 27.07 -18.87
N THR A 470 -9.40 26.36 -18.35
CA THR A 470 -8.47 25.57 -19.18
C THR A 470 -9.18 24.43 -19.90
N LEU A 471 -10.14 23.76 -19.25
CA LEU A 471 -10.93 22.70 -19.86
C LEU A 471 -11.79 23.25 -21.00
N PHE A 472 -12.46 24.38 -20.80
CA PHE A 472 -13.31 25.04 -21.80
C PHE A 472 -12.55 25.65 -22.98
N SER A 473 -11.23 25.77 -22.89
CA SER A 473 -10.39 26.08 -24.06
C SER A 473 -10.40 24.99 -25.14
N ASP A 474 -10.93 23.80 -24.82
CA ASP A 474 -11.05 22.62 -25.71
C ASP A 474 -9.72 22.13 -26.29
N SER A 475 -8.61 22.41 -25.59
CA SER A 475 -7.30 21.83 -25.93
C SER A 475 -7.23 20.36 -25.53
N ALA A 476 -6.93 19.48 -26.49
CA ALA A 476 -6.94 18.03 -26.27
C ALA A 476 -5.94 17.56 -25.19
N VAL A 477 -4.78 18.22 -25.05
CA VAL A 477 -3.73 17.81 -24.09
C VAL A 477 -3.89 18.53 -22.76
N ALA A 478 -4.11 19.84 -22.76
CA ALA A 478 -4.33 20.59 -21.52
C ALA A 478 -5.65 20.19 -20.85
N GLY A 479 -6.71 19.96 -21.63
CA GLY A 479 -8.03 19.53 -21.15
C GLY A 479 -8.03 18.14 -20.50
N GLU A 480 -7.18 17.21 -20.96
CA GLU A 480 -7.00 15.91 -20.29
C GLU A 480 -6.44 16.08 -18.87
N ALA A 481 -5.38 16.89 -18.73
CA ALA A 481 -4.80 17.20 -17.43
C ALA A 481 -5.76 17.96 -16.53
N ALA A 482 -6.50 18.92 -17.09
CA ALA A 482 -7.51 19.68 -16.36
C ALA A 482 -8.61 18.76 -15.81
N GLY A 483 -9.11 17.82 -16.62
CA GLY A 483 -10.10 16.83 -16.19
C GLY A 483 -9.63 15.98 -15.01
N TYR A 484 -8.40 15.46 -15.03
CA TYR A 484 -7.84 14.74 -13.89
C TYR A 484 -7.69 15.66 -12.66
N ALA A 485 -7.13 16.86 -12.86
CA ALA A 485 -6.84 17.80 -11.79
C ALA A 485 -8.10 18.32 -11.07
N MET A 486 -9.19 18.58 -11.80
CA MET A 486 -10.48 18.97 -11.22
C MET A 486 -10.99 17.90 -10.24
N GLY A 487 -10.88 16.62 -10.61
CA GLY A 487 -11.22 15.51 -9.74
C GLY A 487 -10.29 15.37 -8.53
N LEU A 488 -8.98 15.59 -8.71
CA LEU A 488 -7.99 15.54 -7.62
C LEU A 488 -8.22 16.64 -6.57
N ILE A 489 -8.56 17.86 -6.98
CA ILE A 489 -8.85 18.97 -6.06
C ILE A 489 -10.15 18.70 -5.28
N MET A 490 -11.17 18.17 -5.96
CA MET A 490 -12.49 17.86 -5.39
C MET A 490 -12.62 16.43 -4.86
N LEU A 491 -11.49 15.78 -4.56
CA LEU A 491 -11.42 14.39 -4.12
C LEU A 491 -12.33 14.12 -2.91
N GLY A 492 -13.22 13.14 -3.05
CA GLY A 492 -14.12 12.68 -1.99
C GLY A 492 -15.10 13.74 -1.48
N SER A 493 -15.42 14.76 -2.27
CA SER A 493 -16.39 15.82 -1.90
C SER A 493 -17.85 15.44 -2.16
N ALA A 494 -18.11 14.51 -3.09
CA ALA A 494 -19.46 14.15 -3.56
C ALA A 494 -20.31 15.34 -4.04
N ASN A 495 -19.69 16.41 -4.56
CA ASN A 495 -20.44 17.58 -5.00
C ASN A 495 -21.14 17.30 -6.34
N GLN A 496 -22.44 17.02 -6.29
CA GLN A 496 -23.26 16.68 -7.45
C GLN A 496 -23.25 17.79 -8.53
N ALA A 497 -23.28 19.06 -8.13
CA ALA A 497 -23.32 20.17 -9.09
C ALA A 497 -22.07 20.22 -10.00
N ARG A 498 -20.89 19.97 -9.42
CA ARG A 498 -19.62 19.92 -10.17
C ARG A 498 -19.51 18.62 -10.99
N ALA A 499 -20.03 17.51 -10.48
CA ALA A 499 -20.10 16.25 -11.22
C ALA A 499 -21.00 16.37 -12.46
N ASP A 500 -22.18 17.00 -12.34
CA ASP A 500 -23.11 17.20 -13.45
C ASP A 500 -22.53 18.14 -14.52
N GLU A 501 -21.81 19.19 -14.11
CA GLU A 501 -21.05 20.09 -15.00
C GLU A 501 -20.01 19.29 -15.82
N MET A 502 -19.23 18.45 -15.15
CA MET A 502 -18.22 17.58 -15.78
C MET A 502 -18.86 16.57 -16.75
N ILE A 503 -19.96 15.91 -16.37
CA ILE A 503 -20.68 14.96 -17.23
C ILE A 503 -21.25 15.65 -18.47
N THR A 504 -21.82 16.85 -18.29
CA THR A 504 -22.38 17.62 -19.40
C THR A 504 -21.30 17.96 -20.42
N TYR A 505 -20.16 18.46 -19.94
CA TYR A 505 -19.03 18.79 -20.81
C TYR A 505 -18.47 17.55 -21.52
N ALA A 506 -18.32 16.43 -20.81
CA ALA A 506 -17.83 15.18 -21.42
C ALA A 506 -18.75 14.66 -22.55
N ARG A 507 -20.06 14.93 -22.50
CA ARG A 507 -21.01 14.59 -23.59
C ARG A 507 -20.92 15.54 -24.79
N GLU A 508 -20.49 16.78 -24.57
CA GLU A 508 -20.37 17.80 -25.62
C GLU A 508 -19.07 17.66 -26.42
N THR A 509 -17.97 17.38 -25.72
CA THR A 509 -16.65 17.28 -26.35
C THR A 509 -16.53 16.05 -27.26
N GLN A 510 -15.74 16.19 -28.32
CA GLN A 510 -15.38 15.08 -29.23
C GLN A 510 -13.97 14.54 -28.95
N HIS A 511 -13.21 15.18 -28.06
CA HIS A 511 -11.83 14.80 -27.76
C HIS A 511 -11.77 13.67 -26.74
N GLU A 512 -11.43 12.46 -27.18
CA GLU A 512 -11.32 11.26 -26.33
C GLU A 512 -10.43 11.46 -25.09
N LYS A 513 -9.36 12.27 -25.21
CA LYS A 513 -8.45 12.58 -24.11
C LYS A 513 -9.12 13.39 -23.00
N ILE A 514 -9.94 14.37 -23.39
CA ILE A 514 -10.71 15.20 -22.45
C ILE A 514 -11.78 14.33 -21.78
N ILE A 515 -12.53 13.55 -22.55
CA ILE A 515 -13.54 12.62 -22.03
C ILE A 515 -12.91 11.66 -21.01
N ARG A 516 -11.73 11.10 -21.31
CA ARG A 516 -11.01 10.20 -20.39
C ARG A 516 -10.55 10.92 -19.12
N GLY A 517 -9.97 12.10 -19.25
CA GLY A 517 -9.55 12.94 -18.12
C GLY A 517 -10.71 13.26 -17.18
N VAL A 518 -11.84 13.69 -17.74
CA VAL A 518 -13.08 14.00 -17.01
C VAL A 518 -13.71 12.74 -16.40
N ALA A 519 -13.74 11.62 -17.13
CA ALA A 519 -14.27 10.34 -16.66
C ALA A 519 -13.53 9.83 -15.41
N MET A 520 -12.20 9.92 -15.40
CA MET A 520 -11.40 9.61 -14.20
C MET A 520 -11.51 10.69 -13.12
N GLY A 521 -11.64 11.96 -13.50
CA GLY A 521 -11.89 13.06 -12.58
C GLY A 521 -13.18 12.85 -11.77
N LEU A 522 -14.26 12.40 -12.42
CA LEU A 522 -15.52 12.01 -11.77
C LEU A 522 -15.31 10.88 -10.76
N ALA A 523 -14.50 9.88 -11.09
CA ALA A 523 -14.18 8.79 -10.17
C ALA A 523 -13.49 9.30 -8.88
N PHE A 524 -12.64 10.34 -8.98
CA PHE A 524 -12.02 10.97 -7.82
C PHE A 524 -13.00 11.79 -6.97
N VAL A 525 -13.96 12.49 -7.59
CA VAL A 525 -14.99 13.26 -6.86
C VAL A 525 -15.78 12.37 -5.89
N PHE A 526 -16.11 11.15 -6.31
CA PHE A 526 -16.87 10.17 -5.54
C PHE A 526 -16.02 9.18 -4.71
N TYR A 527 -14.73 9.45 -4.55
CA TYR A 527 -13.84 8.59 -3.77
C TYR A 527 -14.35 8.37 -2.33
N GLY A 528 -14.55 7.11 -1.95
CA GLY A 528 -14.96 6.70 -0.60
C GLY A 528 -16.43 6.97 -0.23
N ARG A 529 -17.27 7.38 -1.19
CA ARG A 529 -18.66 7.85 -0.95
C ARG A 529 -19.76 6.78 -1.12
N GLN A 530 -19.38 5.53 -1.46
CA GLN A 530 -20.27 4.36 -1.51
C GLN A 530 -21.63 4.63 -2.18
N GLU A 531 -22.74 4.50 -1.44
CA GLU A 531 -24.13 4.62 -1.93
C GLU A 531 -24.42 5.97 -2.60
N GLU A 532 -23.79 7.07 -2.15
CA GLU A 532 -23.98 8.41 -2.75
C GLU A 532 -23.52 8.45 -4.23
N ALA A 533 -22.64 7.52 -4.64
CA ALA A 533 -22.14 7.45 -6.00
C ALA A 533 -23.00 6.56 -6.92
N ASP A 534 -23.93 5.75 -6.39
CA ASP A 534 -24.63 4.73 -7.19
C ASP A 534 -25.51 5.32 -8.30
N ASP A 535 -26.05 6.53 -8.12
CA ASP A 535 -26.81 7.23 -9.15
C ASP A 535 -25.93 7.62 -10.34
N THR A 536 -24.77 8.23 -10.04
CA THR A 536 -23.79 8.61 -11.06
C THR A 536 -23.17 7.39 -11.75
N ILE A 537 -22.90 6.31 -11.00
CA ILE A 537 -22.39 5.05 -11.58
C ILE A 537 -23.41 4.47 -12.56
N ARG A 538 -24.69 4.42 -12.19
CA ARG A 538 -25.76 3.94 -13.09
C ARG A 538 -25.87 4.79 -14.35
N LEU A 539 -25.77 6.11 -14.22
CA LEU A 539 -25.76 7.03 -15.35
C LEU A 539 -24.59 6.74 -16.30
N LEU A 540 -23.36 6.68 -15.78
CA LEU A 540 -22.15 6.48 -16.58
C LEU A 540 -22.10 5.10 -17.26
N LEU A 541 -22.55 4.04 -16.59
CA LEU A 541 -22.58 2.69 -17.17
C LEU A 541 -23.66 2.52 -18.24
N ALA A 542 -24.71 3.34 -18.22
CA ALA A 542 -25.76 3.33 -19.24
C ALA A 542 -25.37 4.10 -20.52
N GLU A 543 -24.25 4.83 -20.50
CA GLU A 543 -23.80 5.63 -21.64
C GLU A 543 -23.36 4.77 -22.83
N LYS A 544 -23.61 5.31 -24.03
CA LYS A 544 -23.18 4.67 -25.28
C LYS A 544 -21.68 4.73 -25.48
N ASP A 545 -21.04 5.81 -25.02
CA ASP A 545 -19.59 5.99 -25.13
C ASP A 545 -18.83 5.04 -24.18
N PRO A 546 -17.94 4.17 -24.71
CA PRO A 546 -17.09 3.32 -23.90
C PRO A 546 -16.21 4.07 -22.88
N ILE A 547 -15.77 5.29 -23.15
CA ILE A 547 -14.89 6.05 -22.24
C ILE A 547 -15.66 6.52 -21.00
N LEU A 548 -16.94 6.89 -21.16
CA LEU A 548 -17.80 7.20 -20.02
C LEU A 548 -18.13 5.95 -19.19
N ARG A 549 -18.37 4.80 -19.84
CA ARG A 549 -18.50 3.51 -19.12
C ARG A 549 -17.22 3.13 -18.38
N TYR A 550 -16.06 3.37 -18.99
CA TYR A 550 -14.74 3.20 -18.36
C TYR A 550 -14.63 4.05 -17.09
N GLY A 551 -15.03 5.32 -17.14
CA GLY A 551 -15.17 6.18 -15.97
C GLY A 551 -16.10 5.60 -14.92
N GLY A 552 -17.29 5.12 -15.33
CA GLY A 552 -18.26 4.49 -14.43
C GLY A 552 -17.72 3.29 -13.66
N VAL A 553 -16.85 2.48 -14.29
CA VAL A 553 -16.16 1.36 -13.64
C VAL A 553 -15.17 1.86 -12.58
N TYR A 554 -14.36 2.87 -12.87
CA TYR A 554 -13.45 3.45 -11.87
C TYR A 554 -14.20 4.19 -10.76
N THR A 555 -15.31 4.85 -11.06
CA THR A 555 -16.19 5.47 -10.05
C THR A 555 -16.72 4.41 -9.08
N LEU A 556 -17.18 3.26 -9.59
CA LEU A 556 -17.56 2.12 -8.76
C LEU A 556 -16.39 1.62 -7.90
N ALA A 557 -15.20 1.51 -8.49
CA ALA A 557 -13.99 1.05 -7.80
C ALA A 557 -13.59 1.95 -6.63
N LEU A 558 -13.53 3.26 -6.88
CA LEU A 558 -13.07 4.26 -5.92
C LEU A 558 -14.12 4.62 -4.87
N ALA A 559 -15.42 4.59 -5.23
CA ALA A 559 -16.50 4.77 -4.28
C ALA A 559 -16.52 3.66 -3.21
N TYR A 560 -16.28 2.42 -3.64
CA TYR A 560 -16.29 1.23 -2.80
C TYR A 560 -14.90 0.72 -2.41
N ALA A 561 -13.85 1.53 -2.59
CA ALA A 561 -12.46 1.11 -2.36
C ALA A 561 -12.27 0.51 -0.97
N GLY A 562 -11.73 -0.70 -0.84
CA GLY A 562 -11.48 -1.35 0.45
C GLY A 562 -12.73 -1.59 1.33
N THR A 563 -13.92 -1.70 0.73
CA THR A 563 -15.12 -2.20 1.44
C THR A 563 -15.30 -3.70 1.27
N SER A 564 -14.75 -4.30 0.20
CA SER A 564 -15.00 -5.71 -0.17
C SER A 564 -16.50 -6.05 -0.29
N ASN A 565 -17.32 -5.10 -0.75
CA ASN A 565 -18.75 -5.33 -0.95
C ASN A 565 -19.00 -6.34 -2.08
N ASN A 566 -19.77 -7.39 -1.79
CA ASN A 566 -20.13 -8.45 -2.73
C ASN A 566 -20.91 -7.93 -3.94
N ASP A 567 -21.79 -6.94 -3.76
CA ASP A 567 -22.58 -6.39 -4.87
C ASP A 567 -21.70 -5.62 -5.86
N ALA A 568 -20.73 -4.85 -5.36
CA ALA A 568 -19.76 -4.15 -6.19
C ALA A 568 -18.87 -5.14 -6.97
N VAL A 569 -18.39 -6.20 -6.30
CA VAL A 569 -17.59 -7.26 -6.94
C VAL A 569 -18.40 -7.99 -8.01
N ARG A 570 -19.65 -8.37 -7.71
CA ARG A 570 -20.57 -9.02 -8.66
C ARG A 570 -20.84 -8.12 -9.88
N ARG A 571 -21.12 -6.83 -9.67
CA ARG A 571 -21.31 -5.85 -10.75
C ARG A 571 -20.06 -5.75 -11.62
N MET A 572 -18.86 -5.66 -11.04
CA MET A 572 -17.61 -5.62 -11.80
C MET A 572 -17.35 -6.89 -12.61
N LEU A 573 -17.53 -8.07 -12.01
CA LEU A 573 -17.35 -9.34 -12.71
C LEU A 573 -18.34 -9.49 -13.86
N HIS A 574 -19.59 -9.04 -13.69
CA HIS A 574 -20.56 -9.00 -14.77
C HIS A 574 -20.09 -8.09 -15.92
N ILE A 575 -19.69 -6.85 -15.61
CA ILE A 575 -19.20 -5.88 -16.62
C ILE A 575 -17.99 -6.42 -17.37
N ALA A 576 -17.05 -7.08 -16.68
CA ALA A 576 -15.85 -7.66 -17.28
C ALA A 576 -16.15 -8.73 -18.35
N VAL A 577 -17.32 -9.36 -18.31
CA VAL A 577 -17.76 -10.37 -19.27
C VAL A 577 -18.77 -9.80 -20.28
N SER A 578 -19.70 -8.96 -19.83
CA SER A 578 -20.84 -8.51 -20.63
C SER A 578 -20.55 -7.34 -21.56
N ASP A 579 -19.64 -6.43 -21.19
CA ASP A 579 -19.35 -5.25 -22.01
C ASP A 579 -18.67 -5.65 -23.33
N THR A 580 -18.88 -4.88 -24.39
CA THR A 580 -18.28 -5.13 -25.70
C THR A 580 -16.91 -4.48 -25.87
N SER A 581 -16.58 -3.45 -25.07
CA SER A 581 -15.31 -2.73 -25.15
C SER A 581 -14.23 -3.41 -24.33
N ASP A 582 -13.09 -3.67 -24.96
CA ASP A 582 -11.91 -4.25 -24.32
C ASP A 582 -11.31 -3.35 -23.22
N ASP A 583 -11.44 -2.04 -23.35
CA ASP A 583 -10.94 -1.08 -22.36
C ASP A 583 -11.77 -1.10 -21.07
N VAL A 584 -13.09 -1.20 -21.19
CA VAL A 584 -14.01 -1.34 -20.06
C VAL A 584 -13.79 -2.69 -19.36
N ARG A 585 -13.57 -3.76 -20.13
CA ARG A 585 -13.23 -5.08 -19.59
C ARG A 585 -11.93 -5.06 -18.79
N ARG A 586 -10.87 -4.46 -19.34
CA ARG A 586 -9.58 -4.30 -18.65
C ARG A 586 -9.75 -3.50 -17.35
N ALA A 587 -10.46 -2.37 -17.41
CA ALA A 587 -10.73 -1.55 -16.24
C ALA A 587 -11.49 -2.30 -15.15
N ALA A 588 -12.50 -3.09 -15.51
CA ALA A 588 -13.30 -3.84 -14.55
C ALA A 588 -12.46 -4.85 -13.78
N VAL A 589 -11.53 -5.54 -14.45
CA VAL A 589 -10.64 -6.50 -13.79
C VAL A 589 -9.61 -5.80 -12.92
N ILE A 590 -8.96 -4.72 -13.40
CA ILE A 590 -8.01 -3.92 -12.60
C ILE A 590 -8.68 -3.41 -11.33
N SER A 591 -9.93 -2.95 -11.46
CA SER A 591 -10.68 -2.31 -10.38
C SER A 591 -11.04 -3.26 -9.24
N LEU A 592 -11.04 -4.58 -9.46
CA LEU A 592 -11.18 -5.56 -8.38
C LEU A 592 -10.09 -5.41 -7.30
N ALA A 593 -8.89 -4.95 -7.68
CA ALA A 593 -7.82 -4.69 -6.71
C ALA A 593 -8.19 -3.58 -5.74
N PHE A 594 -8.79 -2.49 -6.22
CA PHE A 594 -9.21 -1.38 -5.36
C PHE A 594 -10.37 -1.76 -4.43
N LEU A 595 -11.20 -2.74 -4.79
CA LEU A 595 -12.26 -3.25 -3.90
C LEU A 595 -11.73 -4.20 -2.82
N LEU A 596 -10.74 -5.02 -3.16
CA LEU A 596 -10.31 -6.18 -2.36
C LEU A 596 -8.91 -6.05 -1.73
N PHE A 597 -8.21 -4.91 -1.86
CA PHE A 597 -6.86 -4.74 -1.29
C PHE A 597 -6.77 -4.90 0.24
N LYS A 598 -7.90 -4.83 0.96
CA LYS A 598 -7.95 -5.16 2.39
C LYS A 598 -7.75 -6.65 2.68
N ASN A 599 -8.17 -7.51 1.75
CA ASN A 599 -8.13 -8.96 1.88
C ASN A 599 -7.36 -9.57 0.69
N PRO A 600 -6.02 -9.39 0.62
CA PRO A 600 -5.22 -9.80 -0.53
C PRO A 600 -5.32 -11.30 -0.83
N GLY A 601 -5.55 -12.14 0.18
CA GLY A 601 -5.68 -13.60 0.00
C GLY A 601 -6.89 -14.05 -0.83
N GLN A 602 -7.93 -13.23 -0.98
CA GLN A 602 -9.09 -13.59 -1.80
C GLN A 602 -8.87 -13.30 -3.30
N VAL A 603 -7.97 -12.37 -3.63
CA VAL A 603 -7.80 -11.86 -4.99
C VAL A 603 -7.25 -12.93 -5.96
N PRO A 604 -6.19 -13.70 -5.62
CA PRO A 604 -5.69 -14.78 -6.50
C PRO A 604 -6.79 -15.76 -6.89
N ARG A 605 -7.67 -16.14 -5.96
CA ARG A 605 -8.74 -17.11 -6.19
C ARG A 605 -9.80 -16.61 -7.18
N ILE A 606 -10.14 -15.33 -7.14
CA ILE A 606 -11.13 -14.72 -8.05
C ILE A 606 -10.50 -14.50 -9.43
N VAL A 607 -9.25 -14.02 -9.46
CA VAL A 607 -8.57 -13.60 -10.69
C VAL A 607 -8.00 -14.79 -11.47
N GLN A 608 -7.77 -15.94 -10.85
CA GLN A 608 -7.25 -17.14 -11.52
C GLN A 608 -8.06 -17.49 -12.78
N LEU A 609 -9.39 -17.54 -12.69
CA LEU A 609 -10.26 -17.83 -13.84
C LEU A 609 -10.18 -16.74 -14.93
N LEU A 610 -9.96 -15.49 -14.54
CA LEU A 610 -9.82 -14.36 -15.47
C LEU A 610 -8.46 -14.37 -16.18
N SER A 611 -7.42 -14.88 -15.51
CA SER A 611 -6.07 -14.99 -16.07
C SER A 611 -5.97 -16.01 -17.21
N GLU A 612 -6.87 -16.99 -17.25
CA GLU A 612 -6.96 -18.01 -18.30
C GLU A 612 -7.90 -17.61 -19.45
N SER A 613 -8.47 -16.40 -19.40
CA SER A 613 -9.40 -15.91 -20.42
C SER A 613 -8.74 -15.82 -21.81
N TYR A 614 -9.52 -16.10 -22.86
CA TYR A 614 -9.05 -15.95 -24.23
C TYR A 614 -8.74 -14.49 -24.60
N ASN A 615 -9.42 -13.52 -23.95
CA ASN A 615 -9.26 -12.10 -24.24
C ASN A 615 -7.98 -11.54 -23.56
N PRO A 616 -7.01 -11.02 -24.33
CA PRO A 616 -5.76 -10.50 -23.78
C PRO A 616 -5.93 -9.29 -22.86
N HIS A 617 -6.95 -8.45 -23.05
CA HIS A 617 -7.20 -7.28 -22.20
C HIS A 617 -7.66 -7.68 -20.79
N VAL A 618 -8.46 -8.75 -20.70
CA VAL A 618 -8.86 -9.36 -19.42
C VAL A 618 -7.65 -9.97 -18.71
N ARG A 619 -6.79 -10.68 -19.44
CA ARG A 619 -5.54 -11.23 -18.90
C ARG A 619 -4.60 -10.11 -18.41
N CYS A 620 -4.43 -9.04 -19.18
CA CYS A 620 -3.64 -7.88 -18.75
C CYS A 620 -4.22 -7.25 -17.48
N GLY A 621 -5.54 -7.04 -17.45
CA GLY A 621 -6.21 -6.52 -16.25
C GLY A 621 -6.01 -7.41 -15.02
N ALA A 622 -6.02 -8.74 -15.21
CA ALA A 622 -5.74 -9.71 -14.15
C ALA A 622 -4.32 -9.57 -13.58
N THR A 623 -3.30 -9.33 -14.42
CA THR A 623 -1.93 -9.13 -13.94
C THR A 623 -1.81 -7.91 -13.02
N LEU A 624 -2.33 -6.76 -13.46
CA LEU A 624 -2.27 -5.52 -12.70
C LEU A 624 -3.13 -5.59 -11.44
N ALA A 625 -4.28 -6.28 -11.49
CA ALA A 625 -5.11 -6.50 -10.31
C ALA A 625 -4.36 -7.28 -9.21
N LEU A 626 -3.65 -8.35 -9.59
CA LEU A 626 -2.80 -9.12 -8.67
C LEU A 626 -1.64 -8.27 -8.13
N GLY A 627 -0.99 -7.50 -9.01
CA GLY A 627 0.12 -6.61 -8.64
C GLY A 627 -0.27 -5.58 -7.59
N ILE A 628 -1.40 -4.90 -7.78
CA ILE A 628 -1.87 -3.83 -6.90
C ILE A 628 -2.43 -4.39 -5.59
N ALA A 629 -3.23 -5.47 -5.64
CA ALA A 629 -3.84 -6.02 -4.44
C ALA A 629 -2.83 -6.74 -3.54
N CYS A 630 -1.84 -7.43 -4.11
CA CYS A 630 -0.84 -8.21 -3.38
C CYS A 630 0.50 -7.48 -3.23
N ALA A 631 0.52 -6.16 -3.47
CA ALA A 631 1.73 -5.35 -3.38
C ALA A 631 2.40 -5.48 -2.00
N GLY A 632 3.72 -5.69 -1.97
CA GLY A 632 4.51 -5.82 -0.74
C GLY A 632 4.24 -7.07 0.12
N THR A 633 3.30 -7.94 -0.25
CA THR A 633 2.95 -9.13 0.55
C THR A 633 3.85 -10.34 0.29
N GLY A 634 4.47 -10.45 -0.89
CA GLY A 634 5.29 -11.60 -1.27
C GLY A 634 4.52 -12.93 -1.42
N MET A 635 3.20 -12.88 -1.64
CA MET A 635 2.35 -14.07 -1.71
C MET A 635 2.71 -14.98 -2.89
N GLN A 636 3.02 -16.25 -2.59
CA GLN A 636 3.45 -17.22 -3.61
C GLN A 636 2.33 -17.59 -4.58
N ASP A 637 1.08 -17.65 -4.13
CA ASP A 637 -0.08 -17.97 -4.98
C ASP A 637 -0.23 -16.96 -6.13
N ALA A 638 0.01 -15.67 -5.87
CA ALA A 638 -0.01 -14.64 -6.90
C ALA A 638 1.17 -14.78 -7.88
N VAL A 639 2.36 -15.12 -7.39
CA VAL A 639 3.55 -15.35 -8.24
C VAL A 639 3.34 -16.55 -9.16
N GLN A 640 2.76 -17.65 -8.68
CA GLN A 640 2.48 -18.84 -9.49
C GLN A 640 1.49 -18.56 -10.63
N ILE A 641 0.55 -17.63 -10.44
CA ILE A 641 -0.35 -17.19 -11.52
C ILE A 641 0.38 -16.28 -12.52
N LEU A 642 1.28 -15.41 -12.06
CA LEU A 642 1.98 -14.45 -12.92
C LEU A 642 3.14 -15.06 -13.74
N GLU A 643 3.83 -16.06 -13.21
CA GLU A 643 4.93 -16.74 -13.91
C GLU A 643 4.57 -17.23 -15.34
N PRO A 644 3.47 -17.96 -15.57
CA PRO A 644 3.06 -18.34 -16.92
C PRO A 644 2.69 -17.13 -17.79
N MET A 645 2.13 -16.07 -17.21
CA MET A 645 1.75 -14.84 -17.93
C MET A 645 2.97 -14.05 -18.44
N THR A 646 4.15 -14.21 -17.83
CA THR A 646 5.40 -13.66 -18.38
C THR A 646 5.80 -14.28 -19.71
N LYS A 647 5.19 -15.41 -20.09
CA LYS A 647 5.43 -16.12 -21.37
C LYS A 647 4.22 -16.06 -22.30
N ASP A 648 3.24 -15.18 -22.02
CA ASP A 648 2.07 -15.01 -22.87
C ASP A 648 2.47 -14.56 -24.29
N GLY A 649 1.72 -14.99 -25.29
CA GLY A 649 1.96 -14.61 -26.69
C GLY A 649 1.78 -13.12 -26.95
N VAL A 650 1.04 -12.40 -26.10
CA VAL A 650 0.74 -10.97 -26.24
C VAL A 650 1.69 -10.12 -25.40
N ASP A 651 2.28 -9.11 -26.02
CA ASP A 651 3.31 -8.23 -25.48
C ASP A 651 2.86 -7.40 -24.27
N PHE A 652 1.69 -6.75 -24.33
CA PHE A 652 1.18 -5.93 -23.23
C PHE A 652 0.73 -6.74 -22.01
N VAL A 653 0.38 -8.03 -22.20
CA VAL A 653 0.13 -8.95 -21.08
C VAL A 653 1.44 -9.27 -20.36
N ARG A 654 2.52 -9.52 -21.10
CA ARG A 654 3.87 -9.69 -20.52
C ARG A 654 4.34 -8.44 -19.79
N GLN A 655 4.10 -7.25 -20.36
CA GLN A 655 4.38 -5.98 -19.70
C GLN A 655 3.68 -5.87 -18.35
N GLY A 656 2.37 -6.14 -18.30
CA GLY A 656 1.59 -6.14 -17.05
C GLY A 656 2.11 -7.18 -16.03
N ALA A 657 2.48 -8.38 -16.49
CA ALA A 657 3.04 -9.42 -15.64
C ALA A 657 4.38 -9.01 -15.01
N PHE A 658 5.28 -8.38 -15.77
CA PHE A 658 6.56 -7.90 -15.25
C PHE A 658 6.39 -6.78 -14.22
N ILE A 659 5.48 -5.83 -14.48
CA ILE A 659 5.17 -4.75 -13.53
C ILE A 659 4.57 -5.32 -12.24
N ALA A 660 3.61 -6.24 -12.36
CA ALA A 660 2.92 -6.87 -11.23
C ALA A 660 3.88 -7.68 -10.34
N LEU A 661 4.79 -8.46 -10.93
CA LEU A 661 5.84 -9.17 -10.19
C LEU A 661 6.72 -8.21 -9.40
N GLY A 662 7.04 -7.04 -9.98
CA GLY A 662 7.82 -6.00 -9.31
C GLY A 662 7.11 -5.41 -8.09
N MET A 663 5.79 -5.19 -8.19
CA MET A 663 4.96 -4.69 -7.08
C MET A 663 4.83 -5.70 -5.94
N ILE A 664 4.67 -6.99 -6.24
CA ILE A 664 4.50 -8.05 -5.21
C ILE A 664 5.81 -8.30 -4.45
N LEU A 665 6.94 -8.22 -5.15
CA LEU A 665 8.27 -8.52 -4.60
C LEU A 665 8.99 -7.29 -4.01
N VAL A 666 8.34 -6.12 -3.96
CA VAL A 666 8.91 -4.92 -3.34
C VAL A 666 9.27 -5.20 -1.87
N GLN A 667 10.48 -4.81 -1.46
CA GLN A 667 11.06 -5.03 -0.13
C GLN A 667 11.14 -6.48 0.37
N GLN A 668 10.85 -7.49 -0.44
CA GLN A 668 11.02 -8.87 -0.04
C GLN A 668 12.52 -9.26 -0.07
N SER A 669 12.90 -10.32 0.63
CA SER A 669 14.27 -10.84 0.60
C SER A 669 14.28 -12.18 -0.15
N GLU A 670 15.46 -12.61 -0.60
CA GLU A 670 15.61 -13.92 -1.26
C GLU A 670 15.26 -15.10 -0.33
N SER A 671 15.35 -14.89 0.99
CA SER A 671 15.04 -15.91 1.99
C SER A 671 13.54 -15.92 2.36
N SER A 672 12.83 -14.79 2.23
CA SER A 672 11.36 -14.75 2.39
C SER A 672 10.65 -15.29 1.15
N SER A 673 11.15 -14.98 -0.04
CA SER A 673 10.59 -15.41 -1.31
C SER A 673 11.68 -15.94 -2.26
N PRO A 674 11.73 -17.26 -2.53
CA PRO A 674 12.74 -17.84 -3.42
C PRO A 674 12.58 -17.39 -4.88
N SER A 675 11.42 -16.86 -5.27
CA SER A 675 11.14 -16.36 -6.63
C SER A 675 11.81 -15.02 -6.94
N MET A 676 12.39 -14.33 -5.94
CA MET A 676 13.05 -13.04 -6.17
C MET A 676 14.28 -13.17 -7.09
N ALA A 677 15.14 -14.16 -6.83
CA ALA A 677 16.37 -14.33 -7.60
C ALA A 677 16.07 -14.73 -9.05
N SER A 678 15.09 -15.61 -9.28
CA SER A 678 14.64 -15.99 -10.62
C SER A 678 14.03 -14.81 -11.38
N THR A 679 13.21 -13.99 -10.71
CA THR A 679 12.58 -12.81 -11.32
C THR A 679 13.61 -11.74 -11.71
N ARG A 680 14.61 -11.46 -10.87
CA ARG A 680 15.68 -10.51 -11.21
C ARG A 680 16.52 -10.97 -12.40
N ALA A 681 16.83 -12.27 -12.46
CA ALA A 681 17.52 -12.86 -13.60
C ALA A 681 16.68 -12.76 -14.88
N LEU A 682 15.36 -12.96 -14.78
CA LEU A 682 14.42 -12.81 -15.89
C LEU A 682 14.39 -11.38 -16.43
N TYR A 683 14.29 -10.35 -15.57
CA TYR A 683 14.34 -8.96 -16.01
C TYR A 683 15.64 -8.62 -16.72
N THR A 684 16.77 -9.03 -16.16
CA THR A 684 18.09 -8.78 -16.78
C THR A 684 18.17 -9.41 -18.16
N LYS A 685 17.65 -10.64 -18.32
CA LYS A 685 17.59 -11.34 -19.60
C LYS A 685 16.72 -10.59 -20.62
N VAL A 686 15.49 -10.25 -20.25
CA VAL A 686 14.51 -9.59 -21.15
C VAL A 686 15.00 -8.20 -21.57
N ILE A 687 15.60 -7.43 -20.66
CA ILE A 687 16.15 -6.11 -20.97
C ILE A 687 17.33 -6.22 -21.96
N SER A 688 18.16 -7.27 -21.83
CA SER A 688 19.33 -7.48 -22.69
C SER A 688 18.97 -8.04 -24.07
N ASP A 689 17.88 -8.77 -24.17
CA ASP A 689 17.47 -9.40 -25.43
C ASP A 689 16.90 -8.36 -26.39
N LYS A 690 17.45 -8.33 -27.61
CA LYS A 690 17.02 -7.42 -28.68
C LYS A 690 15.81 -7.96 -29.45
N HIS A 691 15.54 -9.26 -29.35
CA HIS A 691 14.42 -9.91 -30.02
C HIS A 691 13.12 -9.83 -29.22
N GLU A 692 13.19 -9.36 -27.98
CA GLU A 692 12.02 -9.11 -27.14
C GLU A 692 11.28 -7.84 -27.57
N ASP A 693 9.95 -7.86 -27.39
CA ASP A 693 9.09 -6.74 -27.75
C ASP A 693 9.40 -5.49 -26.90
N PRO A 694 9.33 -4.27 -27.47
CA PRO A 694 9.63 -3.04 -26.74
C PRO A 694 8.78 -2.85 -25.47
N MET A 695 7.51 -3.27 -25.50
CA MET A 695 6.60 -3.20 -24.36
C MET A 695 6.99 -4.15 -23.22
N ALA A 696 7.46 -5.36 -23.56
CA ALA A 696 7.97 -6.32 -22.58
C ALA A 696 9.25 -5.79 -21.90
N ARG A 697 10.15 -5.17 -22.67
CA ARG A 697 11.37 -4.52 -22.15
C ARG A 697 11.05 -3.33 -21.25
N LEU A 698 10.06 -2.50 -21.63
CA LEU A 698 9.54 -1.43 -20.77
C LEU A 698 8.99 -1.98 -19.45
N GLY A 699 8.17 -3.03 -19.50
CA GLY A 699 7.61 -3.68 -18.31
C GLY A 699 8.67 -4.26 -17.38
N ALA A 700 9.72 -4.89 -17.94
CA ALA A 700 10.85 -5.40 -17.17
C ALA A 700 11.66 -4.28 -16.49
N ALA A 701 11.93 -3.17 -17.19
CA ALA A 701 12.62 -2.01 -16.63
C ALA A 701 11.82 -1.35 -15.49
N LEU A 702 10.51 -1.18 -15.68
CA LEU A 702 9.61 -0.66 -14.64
C LEU A 702 9.52 -1.60 -13.44
N GLY A 703 9.34 -2.91 -13.67
CA GLY A 703 9.32 -3.92 -12.63
C GLY A 703 10.61 -3.93 -11.81
N GLN A 704 11.77 -3.82 -12.46
CA GLN A 704 13.05 -3.69 -11.77
C GLN A 704 13.17 -2.40 -10.96
N GLY A 705 12.67 -1.28 -11.51
CA GLY A 705 12.60 0.00 -10.80
C GLY A 705 11.72 -0.04 -9.54
N LEU A 706 10.60 -0.77 -9.61
CA LEU A 706 9.68 -0.96 -8.48
C LEU A 706 10.27 -1.85 -7.38
N ILE A 707 11.01 -2.92 -7.72
CA ILE A 707 11.67 -3.76 -6.71
C ILE A 707 12.73 -2.96 -5.94
N ASP A 708 13.50 -2.13 -6.64
CA ASP A 708 14.60 -1.35 -6.08
C ASP A 708 14.16 0.07 -5.63
N ALA A 709 12.86 0.31 -5.51
CA ALA A 709 12.29 1.64 -5.25
C ALA A 709 12.82 2.26 -3.95
N GLY A 710 13.05 3.59 -3.97
CA GLY A 710 13.46 4.40 -2.81
C GLY A 710 14.71 3.88 -2.09
N GLY A 711 15.68 3.33 -2.85
CA GLY A 711 16.86 2.68 -2.28
C GLY A 711 16.54 1.41 -1.49
N ARG A 712 15.49 0.68 -1.88
CA ARG A 712 14.97 -0.53 -1.23
C ARG A 712 14.38 -0.28 0.16
N ASN A 713 13.89 0.94 0.41
CA ASN A 713 13.34 1.37 1.69
C ASN A 713 11.88 1.81 1.64
N VAL A 714 11.25 1.80 0.45
CA VAL A 714 9.82 2.11 0.27
C VAL A 714 9.04 0.87 -0.14
N THR A 715 7.81 0.76 0.34
CA THR A 715 6.86 -0.29 -0.06
C THR A 715 5.67 0.36 -0.74
N ILE A 716 4.88 -0.44 -1.44
CA ILE A 716 3.61 -0.01 -2.03
C ILE A 716 2.51 -0.54 -1.13
N SER A 717 1.79 0.35 -0.44
CA SER A 717 0.64 0.01 0.40
C SER A 717 -0.53 0.95 0.13
N LEU A 718 -1.71 0.37 -0.08
CA LEU A 718 -2.97 1.13 -0.21
C LEU A 718 -3.64 1.37 1.15
N GLN A 719 -3.09 0.78 2.21
CA GLN A 719 -3.54 0.95 3.59
C GLN A 719 -2.48 1.73 4.37
N SER A 720 -2.93 2.65 5.21
CA SER A 720 -2.08 3.17 6.28
C SER A 720 -1.90 2.09 7.36
N ARG A 721 -0.88 2.23 8.19
CA ARG A 721 -0.60 1.34 9.33
C ARG A 721 -1.76 1.25 10.31
N ALA A 722 -2.58 2.30 10.40
CA ALA A 722 -3.80 2.30 11.21
C ALA A 722 -4.96 1.49 10.59
N GLY A 723 -4.79 0.88 9.41
CA GLY A 723 -5.84 0.15 8.69
C GLY A 723 -6.87 1.06 8.01
N THR A 724 -6.59 2.37 7.92
CA THR A 724 -7.35 3.34 7.11
C THR A 724 -6.89 3.27 5.65
N ARG A 725 -7.71 3.83 4.75
CA ARG A 725 -7.40 3.91 3.32
C ARG A 725 -6.40 5.04 3.09
N ASN A 726 -5.26 4.77 2.46
CA ASN A 726 -4.33 5.82 2.07
C ASN A 726 -4.81 6.46 0.76
N THR A 727 -5.35 7.68 0.84
CA THR A 727 -5.90 8.44 -0.29
C THR A 727 -4.85 8.63 -1.39
N SER A 728 -3.64 9.06 -1.01
CA SER A 728 -2.56 9.35 -1.95
C SER A 728 -2.09 8.10 -2.70
N ALA A 729 -2.00 6.97 -2.02
CA ALA A 729 -1.59 5.71 -2.63
C ALA A 729 -2.65 5.16 -3.60
N ILE A 730 -3.93 5.18 -3.22
CA ILE A 730 -5.01 4.67 -4.07
C ILE A 730 -5.17 5.54 -5.32
N VAL A 731 -5.17 6.85 -5.17
CA VAL A 731 -5.23 7.80 -6.28
C VAL A 731 -4.00 7.68 -7.18
N GLY A 732 -2.80 7.60 -6.59
CA GLY A 732 -1.56 7.40 -7.32
C GLY A 732 -1.55 6.13 -8.17
N MET A 733 -2.02 5.02 -7.61
CA MET A 733 -2.15 3.75 -8.35
C MET A 733 -3.25 3.78 -9.41
N ALA A 734 -4.36 4.48 -9.16
CA ALA A 734 -5.42 4.66 -10.16
C ALA A 734 -4.94 5.47 -11.37
N LEU A 735 -4.15 6.53 -11.14
CA LEU A 735 -3.49 7.31 -12.20
C LEU A 735 -2.40 6.50 -12.90
N PHE A 736 -1.60 5.75 -12.14
CA PHE A 736 -0.59 4.85 -12.71
C PHE A 736 -1.23 3.88 -13.73
N CYS A 737 -2.38 3.28 -13.42
CA CYS A 737 -3.08 2.37 -14.34
C CYS A 737 -3.47 3.00 -15.69
N GLN A 738 -3.46 4.34 -15.81
CA GLN A 738 -3.75 5.06 -17.06
C GLN A 738 -2.52 5.24 -17.97
N PHE A 739 -1.35 4.71 -17.61
CA PHE A 739 -0.09 4.92 -18.36
C PHE A 739 -0.18 4.46 -19.84
N TRP A 740 -1.12 3.55 -20.16
CA TRP A 740 -1.37 3.06 -21.52
C TRP A 740 -1.74 4.15 -22.51
N TYR A 741 -2.56 5.11 -22.07
CA TYR A 741 -2.98 6.23 -22.90
C TYR A 741 -2.02 7.42 -22.78
N TRP A 742 -1.39 7.56 -21.61
CA TRP A 742 -0.46 8.65 -21.33
C TRP A 742 0.70 8.21 -20.43
N TYR A 743 1.86 7.91 -21.04
CA TYR A 743 3.05 7.43 -20.33
C TYR A 743 3.50 8.30 -19.12
N PRO A 744 3.44 9.65 -19.16
CA PRO A 744 3.82 10.46 -18.02
C PRO A 744 3.00 10.21 -16.73
N LEU A 745 1.79 9.63 -16.81
CA LEU A 745 1.01 9.26 -15.61
C LEU A 745 1.66 8.13 -14.81
N ALA A 746 2.62 7.40 -15.39
CA ALA A 746 3.37 6.39 -14.66
C ALA A 746 4.15 6.97 -13.46
N HIS A 747 4.53 8.26 -13.50
CA HIS A 747 5.20 8.94 -12.39
C HIS A 747 4.35 8.98 -11.11
N CYS A 748 3.02 8.97 -11.23
CA CYS A 748 2.09 8.98 -10.09
C CYS A 748 2.21 7.75 -9.17
N ALA A 749 2.87 6.66 -9.59
CA ALA A 749 3.20 5.54 -8.72
C ALA A 749 4.00 5.99 -7.49
N CYS A 750 4.75 7.09 -7.58
CA CYS A 750 5.51 7.61 -6.44
C CYS A 750 4.63 8.02 -5.26
N LEU A 751 3.35 8.35 -5.47
CA LEU A 751 2.41 8.69 -4.41
C LEU A 751 2.05 7.46 -3.56
N ALA A 752 2.18 6.25 -4.10
CA ALA A 752 1.96 4.99 -3.39
C ALA A 752 3.19 4.48 -2.64
N PHE A 753 4.36 5.10 -2.82
CA PHE A 753 5.57 4.73 -2.10
C PHE A 753 5.53 5.25 -0.67
N GLU A 754 5.43 4.31 0.26
CA GLU A 754 5.48 4.55 1.69
C GLU A 754 6.84 4.08 2.26
N PRO A 755 7.65 4.96 2.87
CA PRO A 755 8.88 4.57 3.54
C PRO A 755 8.61 3.70 4.77
N THR A 756 9.30 2.55 4.86
CA THR A 756 9.15 1.61 5.97
C THR A 756 10.32 1.78 6.96
N ALA A 757 10.15 2.69 7.91
CA ALA A 757 11.17 3.04 8.89
C ALA A 757 10.63 3.05 10.31
N VAL A 758 11.51 2.87 11.29
CA VAL A 758 11.26 3.25 12.67
C VAL A 758 12.09 4.50 12.96
N ILE A 759 11.42 5.61 13.26
CA ILE A 759 12.01 6.91 13.53
C ILE A 759 11.59 7.33 14.92
N GLY A 760 12.50 7.26 15.88
CA GLY A 760 12.25 7.73 17.24
C GLY A 760 12.53 9.22 17.39
N LEU A 761 11.62 9.94 18.04
CA LEU A 761 11.75 11.36 18.40
C LEU A 761 11.63 11.53 19.92
N ASN A 762 12.36 12.49 20.47
CA ASN A 762 12.21 12.93 21.86
C ASN A 762 11.09 13.99 21.99
N GLU A 763 10.89 14.49 23.21
CA GLU A 763 9.90 15.54 23.52
C GLU A 763 10.09 16.83 22.68
N ASP A 764 11.33 17.18 22.36
CA ASP A 764 11.68 18.36 21.57
C ASP A 764 11.63 18.15 20.05
N LEU A 765 11.11 17.00 19.59
CA LEU A 765 11.09 16.58 18.18
C LEU A 765 12.48 16.43 17.54
N LYS A 766 13.51 16.20 18.37
CA LYS A 766 14.86 15.83 17.95
C LYS A 766 14.99 14.32 17.92
N VAL A 767 15.94 13.83 17.12
CA VAL A 767 16.18 12.40 16.95
C VAL A 767 17.30 11.95 17.88
N PRO A 768 17.02 11.18 18.95
CA PRO A 768 18.05 10.57 19.78
C PRO A 768 18.70 9.37 19.08
N LYS A 769 19.97 9.12 19.37
CA LYS A 769 20.64 7.86 19.02
C LYS A 769 20.26 6.78 20.04
N PHE A 770 19.53 5.77 19.59
CA PHE A 770 19.25 4.58 20.40
C PHE A 770 19.18 3.33 19.52
N GLU A 771 19.27 2.17 20.16
CA GLU A 771 19.18 0.86 19.52
C GLU A 771 17.96 0.08 20.02
N PHE A 772 17.31 -0.67 19.13
CA PHE A 772 16.24 -1.62 19.45
C PHE A 772 16.56 -3.00 18.86
N VAL A 773 15.89 -4.05 19.35
CA VAL A 773 16.21 -5.43 18.98
C VAL A 773 15.15 -5.99 18.03
N SER A 774 15.57 -6.60 16.93
CA SER A 774 14.74 -7.45 16.07
C SER A 774 14.96 -8.92 16.42
N ASN A 775 13.93 -9.59 16.93
CA ASN A 775 13.96 -11.00 17.33
C ASN A 775 13.77 -11.95 16.14
N ALA A 776 14.51 -11.72 15.05
CA ALA A 776 14.49 -12.54 13.85
C ALA A 776 15.90 -12.72 13.28
N ARG A 777 16.05 -13.68 12.37
CA ARG A 777 17.31 -13.89 11.64
C ARG A 777 17.55 -12.71 10.68
N PRO A 778 18.73 -12.06 10.69
CA PRO A 778 19.03 -10.93 9.82
C PRO A 778 18.76 -11.21 8.33
N SER A 779 19.10 -12.42 7.87
CA SER A 779 18.92 -12.82 6.46
C SER A 779 17.47 -12.82 6.00
N LEU A 780 16.49 -12.89 6.92
CA LEU A 780 15.07 -12.80 6.57
C LEU A 780 14.68 -11.41 6.08
N PHE A 781 15.33 -10.37 6.59
CA PHE A 781 14.99 -8.96 6.32
C PHE A 781 16.13 -8.15 5.71
N ALA A 782 17.26 -8.81 5.42
CA ALA A 782 18.42 -8.19 4.81
C ALA A 782 18.10 -7.54 3.45
N TYR A 783 18.86 -6.52 3.11
CA TYR A 783 18.86 -5.99 1.75
C TYR A 783 19.32 -7.08 0.77
N PRO A 784 18.71 -7.16 -0.43
CA PRO A 784 19.25 -7.99 -1.51
C PRO A 784 20.73 -7.66 -1.75
N ALA A 785 21.53 -8.67 -2.06
CA ALA A 785 22.93 -8.46 -2.37
C ALA A 785 23.07 -7.48 -3.55
N PRO A 786 24.06 -6.55 -3.53
CA PRO A 786 24.39 -5.75 -4.70
C PRO A 786 24.72 -6.68 -5.89
N ALA A 787 24.33 -6.28 -7.09
CA ALA A 787 24.68 -7.02 -8.30
C ALA A 787 26.21 -7.11 -8.36
N THR A 788 26.72 -8.33 -8.48
CA THR A 788 28.16 -8.49 -8.67
C THR A 788 28.53 -7.83 -10.01
N PRO A 789 29.54 -6.95 -10.07
CA PRO A 789 30.05 -6.50 -11.35
C PRO A 789 30.40 -7.75 -12.17
N PRO A 790 30.22 -7.75 -13.50
CA PRO A 790 30.57 -8.90 -14.30
C PRO A 790 32.04 -9.21 -14.01
N LYS A 791 32.30 -10.24 -13.18
CA LYS A 791 33.63 -10.85 -13.08
C LYS A 791 33.98 -11.11 -14.52
N LYS A 792 35.07 -10.53 -15.02
CA LYS A 792 35.52 -10.60 -16.41
C LYS A 792 35.42 -12.06 -16.91
N GLU A 793 34.25 -12.48 -17.37
CA GLU A 793 34.07 -13.71 -18.11
C GLU A 793 34.79 -13.56 -19.44
N THR A 794 35.03 -12.32 -19.88
CA THR A 794 35.97 -12.00 -20.95
C THR A 794 37.39 -12.43 -20.61
N ALA A 795 37.86 -12.32 -19.35
CA ALA A 795 39.16 -12.85 -18.95
C ALA A 795 39.15 -14.37 -18.87
N ALA A 796 38.09 -15.00 -18.35
CA ALA A 796 37.97 -16.46 -18.35
C ALA A 796 37.89 -17.02 -19.77
N LYS A 797 36.99 -16.50 -20.63
CA LYS A 797 36.81 -16.90 -22.03
C LYS A 797 38.02 -16.56 -22.90
N MET A 798 38.72 -15.45 -22.65
CA MET A 798 40.02 -15.17 -23.30
C MET A 798 41.08 -16.15 -22.82
N VAL A 799 41.13 -16.50 -21.53
CA VAL A 799 42.07 -17.51 -21.03
C VAL A 799 41.76 -18.89 -21.63
N THR A 800 40.49 -19.29 -21.76
CA THR A 800 40.11 -20.55 -22.43
C THR A 800 40.36 -20.51 -23.95
N ALA A 801 40.16 -19.36 -24.60
CA ALA A 801 40.46 -19.15 -26.02
C ALA A 801 41.99 -19.17 -26.28
N VAL A 802 42.77 -18.53 -25.40
CA VAL A 802 44.24 -18.54 -25.47
C VAL A 802 44.76 -19.94 -25.15
N LEU A 803 44.22 -20.64 -24.15
CA LEU A 803 44.62 -22.03 -23.87
C LEU A 803 44.25 -23.00 -25.00
N SER A 804 43.07 -22.85 -25.62
CA SER A 804 42.65 -23.70 -26.74
C SER A 804 43.40 -23.42 -28.05
N THR A 805 43.73 -22.16 -28.33
CA THR A 805 44.59 -21.79 -29.46
C THR A 805 46.03 -22.20 -29.22
N THR A 806 46.58 -22.02 -28.01
CA THR A 806 47.94 -22.45 -27.64
C THR A 806 48.08 -23.98 -27.67
N ALA A 807 47.06 -24.73 -27.22
CA ALA A 807 47.03 -26.18 -27.32
C ALA A 807 46.93 -26.65 -28.78
N LYS A 808 46.12 -26.00 -29.62
CA LYS A 808 46.05 -26.29 -31.06
C LYS A 808 47.37 -25.97 -31.77
N VAL A 809 48.04 -24.88 -31.43
CA VAL A 809 49.36 -24.52 -31.99
C VAL A 809 50.42 -25.54 -31.58
N LYS A 810 50.51 -25.88 -30.29
CA LYS A 810 51.44 -26.93 -29.80
C LYS A 810 51.15 -28.31 -30.41
N ALA A 811 49.88 -28.66 -30.62
CA ALA A 811 49.51 -29.91 -31.29
C ALA A 811 49.87 -29.89 -32.79
N ARG A 812 49.79 -28.72 -33.44
CA ARG A 812 50.17 -28.53 -34.85
C ARG A 812 51.69 -28.51 -35.03
N GLU A 813 52.42 -27.95 -34.07
CA GLU A 813 53.89 -28.03 -34.00
C GLU A 813 54.37 -29.45 -33.72
N LYS A 814 53.73 -30.20 -32.80
CA LYS A 814 54.02 -31.64 -32.63
C LYS A 814 53.72 -32.46 -33.88
N LYS A 815 52.67 -32.14 -34.63
CA LYS A 815 52.39 -32.79 -35.92
C LYS A 815 53.39 -32.42 -37.02
N LYS A 816 53.92 -31.19 -37.03
CA LYS A 816 55.00 -30.78 -37.93
C LYS A 816 56.33 -31.43 -37.54
N ALA A 817 56.67 -31.43 -36.26
CA ALA A 817 57.86 -32.11 -35.75
C ALA A 817 57.82 -33.63 -35.94
N ALA A 818 56.63 -34.25 -35.89
CA ALA A 818 56.46 -35.67 -36.24
C ALA A 818 56.54 -35.93 -37.76
N ALA A 819 56.18 -34.96 -38.60
CA ALA A 819 56.32 -35.06 -40.05
C ALA A 819 57.77 -34.83 -40.54
N ASP A 820 58.56 -34.04 -39.79
CA ASP A 820 59.98 -33.79 -40.06
C ASP A 820 60.92 -34.88 -39.49
N HIS A 821 60.40 -35.91 -38.79
CA HIS A 821 61.17 -36.97 -38.13
C HIS A 821 61.11 -38.35 -38.84
N GLU A 822 60.59 -38.41 -40.09
CA GLU A 822 60.63 -39.60 -40.96
C GLU A 822 61.76 -39.56 -42.02
N SER A 823 62.86 -38.84 -41.76
CA SER A 823 64.09 -38.95 -42.56
C SER A 823 65.36 -39.03 -41.71
N MET A 824 65.86 -40.26 -41.61
CA MET A 824 67.18 -40.75 -41.19
C MET A 824 67.46 -41.01 -39.69
N ASP A 825 67.66 -42.31 -39.41
CA ASP A 825 68.28 -42.93 -38.23
C ASP A 825 69.78 -42.63 -38.12
N THR A 826 70.28 -42.45 -36.89
CA THR A 826 71.30 -43.34 -36.28
C THR A 826 71.38 -43.17 -34.75
N ASP A 827 71.54 -44.32 -34.09
CA ASP A 827 71.71 -44.64 -32.66
C ASP A 827 72.46 -43.66 -31.74
N GLU A 828 71.96 -43.52 -30.49
CA GLU A 828 72.74 -43.79 -29.27
C GLU A 828 71.82 -44.00 -28.03
N LYS A 829 72.25 -44.88 -27.12
CA LYS A 829 71.48 -45.49 -26.02
C LYS A 829 71.85 -44.90 -24.64
N ALA A 830 70.89 -45.01 -23.71
CA ALA A 830 70.96 -44.87 -22.22
C ALA A 830 70.86 -43.43 -21.67
N GLU A 831 70.16 -43.11 -20.57
CA GLU A 831 69.75 -43.84 -19.36
C GLU A 831 68.37 -43.44 -18.82
N VAL A 832 67.77 -44.33 -18.03
CA VAL A 832 66.55 -44.17 -17.23
C VAL A 832 66.86 -43.44 -15.92
N ARG A 833 66.08 -42.41 -15.57
CA ARG A 833 65.73 -42.09 -14.17
C ARG A 833 64.25 -41.73 -14.02
N LYS A 834 63.62 -42.44 -13.08
CA LYS A 834 62.23 -42.34 -12.61
C LYS A 834 61.96 -41.00 -11.91
N ASP A 835 60.68 -40.62 -11.90
CA ASP A 835 59.87 -40.16 -10.75
C ASP A 835 58.62 -39.45 -11.32
N ALA A 836 57.39 -39.62 -10.86
CA ALA A 836 56.72 -40.54 -9.96
C ALA A 836 55.21 -40.34 -10.27
N ASP A 837 54.43 -41.43 -10.30
CA ASP A 837 52.97 -41.35 -10.35
C ASP A 837 52.46 -40.57 -9.13
N VAL A 838 51.76 -39.46 -9.37
CA VAL A 838 50.78 -38.93 -8.42
C VAL A 838 49.43 -39.12 -9.07
N GLU A 839 48.73 -40.16 -8.62
CA GLU A 839 47.31 -40.37 -8.86
C GLU A 839 46.54 -39.07 -8.55
N MET A 840 45.85 -38.55 -9.56
CA MET A 840 44.81 -37.55 -9.35
C MET A 840 43.71 -38.21 -8.51
N LYS A 841 43.75 -37.96 -7.20
CA LYS A 841 42.56 -38.02 -6.35
C LYS A 841 41.47 -37.21 -7.05
N THR A 842 40.38 -37.88 -7.38
CA THR A 842 39.09 -37.24 -7.60
C THR A 842 38.82 -36.32 -6.41
N GLU A 843 38.99 -35.02 -6.60
CA GLU A 843 38.47 -34.01 -5.68
C GLU A 843 36.94 -34.11 -5.73
N GLU A 844 36.41 -34.82 -4.73
CA GLU A 844 35.04 -34.64 -4.26
C GLU A 844 34.77 -33.14 -4.14
N ALA A 845 33.64 -32.71 -4.72
CA ALA A 845 33.13 -31.37 -4.58
C ALA A 845 33.20 -30.95 -3.10
N PRO A 846 33.66 -29.71 -2.79
CA PRO A 846 33.73 -29.27 -1.41
C PRO A 846 32.33 -29.39 -0.80
N PRO A 847 32.21 -29.94 0.42
CA PRO A 847 30.92 -30.01 1.10
C PRO A 847 30.36 -28.60 1.21
N PRO A 848 29.02 -28.41 1.09
CA PRO A 848 28.43 -27.10 1.18
C PRO A 848 28.91 -26.47 2.49
N SER A 849 29.63 -25.35 2.37
CA SER A 849 30.12 -24.60 3.52
C SER A 849 28.97 -24.44 4.48
N ARG A 850 29.10 -25.01 5.70
CA ARG A 850 28.13 -24.85 6.77
C ARG A 850 27.79 -23.36 6.84
N ARG A 851 26.56 -23.00 6.47
CA ARG A 851 26.04 -21.63 6.63
C ARG A 851 26.42 -21.21 8.05
N LYS A 852 27.18 -20.12 8.20
CA LYS A 852 27.51 -19.57 9.52
C LYS A 852 26.21 -19.52 10.31
N VAL A 853 26.19 -20.06 11.52
CA VAL A 853 25.01 -20.03 12.39
C VAL A 853 24.67 -18.55 12.58
N GLU A 854 23.62 -18.08 11.91
CA GLU A 854 23.22 -16.69 11.96
C GLU A 854 22.74 -16.35 13.37
N PRO A 855 23.04 -15.13 13.87
CA PRO A 855 22.49 -14.69 15.14
C PRO A 855 20.96 -14.69 15.07
N THR A 856 20.32 -15.12 16.16
CA THR A 856 18.85 -15.23 16.25
C THR A 856 18.15 -13.88 16.43
N SER A 857 18.91 -12.83 16.73
CA SER A 857 18.43 -11.46 16.94
C SER A 857 19.45 -10.44 16.43
N GLU A 858 18.96 -9.32 15.90
CA GLU A 858 19.76 -8.20 15.40
C GLU A 858 19.50 -6.94 16.21
N LYS A 859 20.53 -6.14 16.49
CA LYS A 859 20.37 -4.80 17.05
C LYS A 859 20.32 -3.80 15.90
N LEU A 860 19.28 -2.97 15.89
CA LEU A 860 19.03 -1.96 14.87
C LEU A 860 19.06 -0.57 15.51
N ALA A 861 19.70 0.38 14.85
CA ALA A 861 19.73 1.77 15.30
C ALA A 861 18.44 2.52 14.90
N ASN A 862 18.21 3.69 15.50
CA ASN A 862 17.23 4.65 15.00
C ASN A 862 17.49 4.99 13.51
N PHE A 863 16.43 5.30 12.76
CA PHE A 863 16.45 5.42 11.29
C PHE A 863 16.79 4.13 10.54
N SER A 864 16.55 2.95 11.11
CA SER A 864 16.69 1.70 10.37
C SER A 864 15.41 1.34 9.60
N ARG A 865 15.59 0.61 8.49
CA ARG A 865 14.49 0.04 7.73
C ARG A 865 13.88 -1.11 8.54
N VAL A 866 12.56 -1.09 8.69
CA VAL A 866 11.80 -2.18 9.31
C VAL A 866 10.58 -2.48 8.45
N THR A 867 10.50 -3.70 7.91
CA THR A 867 9.36 -4.10 7.06
C THR A 867 8.09 -4.37 7.89
N PRO A 868 6.89 -4.30 7.30
CA PRO A 868 5.64 -4.59 8.02
C PRO A 868 5.62 -5.96 8.72
N VAL A 869 6.20 -6.99 8.08
CA VAL A 869 6.32 -8.34 8.67
C VAL A 869 7.35 -8.38 9.80
N GLN A 870 8.41 -7.57 9.71
CA GLN A 870 9.45 -7.49 10.73
C GLN A 870 8.98 -6.79 12.01
N LEU A 871 7.99 -5.89 11.93
CA LEU A 871 7.45 -5.17 13.09
C LEU A 871 7.01 -6.12 14.20
N GLY A 872 6.38 -7.26 13.87
CA GLY A 872 5.95 -8.27 14.85
C GLY A 872 7.07 -8.93 15.66
N TYR A 873 8.34 -8.75 15.25
CA TYR A 873 9.53 -9.28 15.91
C TYR A 873 10.34 -8.20 16.64
N VAL A 874 9.96 -6.92 16.52
CA VAL A 874 10.70 -5.80 17.14
C VAL A 874 10.38 -5.73 18.63
N GLY A 875 11.41 -5.71 19.47
CA GLY A 875 11.31 -5.51 20.92
C GLY A 875 12.20 -4.35 21.37
N PHE A 876 11.66 -3.52 22.25
CA PHE A 876 12.44 -2.53 22.97
C PHE A 876 12.90 -3.16 24.29
N PRO A 877 14.21 -3.17 24.60
CA PRO A 877 14.70 -3.70 25.86
C PRO A 877 14.14 -2.87 27.04
N PRO A 878 13.67 -3.50 28.13
CA PRO A 878 13.10 -2.80 29.28
C PRO A 878 14.13 -1.95 30.04
N ASP A 879 15.43 -2.26 29.88
CA ASP A 879 16.54 -1.51 30.47
C ASP A 879 17.02 -0.35 29.56
N GLY A 880 16.31 -0.05 28.47
CA GLY A 880 16.68 1.00 27.52
C GLY A 880 16.20 2.38 27.97
N ARG A 881 17.08 3.40 27.86
CA ARG A 881 16.79 4.82 28.20
C ARG A 881 15.53 5.38 27.53
N TYR A 882 15.24 4.93 26.31
CA TYR A 882 14.11 5.40 25.52
C TYR A 882 13.03 4.34 25.36
N ARG A 883 11.80 4.69 25.76
CA ARG A 883 10.63 3.80 25.65
C ARG A 883 9.56 4.43 24.75
N PRO A 884 9.01 3.70 23.77
CA PRO A 884 7.98 4.25 22.90
C PRO A 884 6.66 4.42 23.66
N VAL A 885 6.00 5.55 23.40
CA VAL A 885 4.68 5.89 23.96
C VAL A 885 3.60 4.94 23.43
N ARG A 886 3.72 4.53 22.15
CA ARG A 886 2.85 3.55 21.49
C ARG A 886 3.55 2.19 21.42
N PRO A 887 2.86 1.06 21.71
CA PRO A 887 3.44 -0.25 21.48
C PRO A 887 3.73 -0.47 19.99
N VAL A 888 4.92 -1.01 19.69
CA VAL A 888 5.33 -1.37 18.32
C VAL A 888 4.84 -2.78 17.96
N THR A 889 4.70 -3.67 18.96
CA THR A 889 4.18 -5.04 18.82
C THR A 889 2.97 -5.28 19.71
N SER A 890 1.95 -5.95 19.18
CA SER A 890 0.84 -6.50 19.96
C SER A 890 1.24 -7.70 20.83
N ASN A 891 2.28 -8.43 20.40
CA ASN A 891 2.83 -9.55 21.15
C ASN A 891 3.74 -9.04 22.26
N VAL A 892 3.25 -9.00 23.50
CA VAL A 892 4.12 -8.92 24.67
C VAL A 892 4.92 -10.22 24.74
N LEU A 893 6.17 -10.19 24.27
CA LEU A 893 7.12 -11.26 24.53
C LEU A 893 7.45 -11.25 26.02
N HIS A 894 6.73 -12.07 26.81
CA HIS A 894 7.09 -12.30 28.20
C HIS A 894 8.55 -12.80 28.29
N PRO A 895 9.39 -12.22 29.16
CA PRO A 895 10.70 -12.77 29.43
C PRO A 895 10.53 -14.18 29.99
N LYS A 896 11.27 -15.14 29.42
CA LYS A 896 11.22 -16.58 29.71
C LYS A 896 11.05 -16.87 31.20
N ALA A 897 9.82 -17.16 31.63
CA ALA A 897 9.59 -17.88 32.86
C ALA A 897 9.94 -19.36 32.65
N THR A 898 10.65 -19.89 33.63
CA THR A 898 11.19 -21.23 33.81
C THR A 898 10.36 -22.39 33.24
N LYS A 899 11.09 -23.35 32.66
CA LYS A 899 10.63 -24.64 32.13
C LYS A 899 9.58 -25.32 33.01
N GLY A 900 8.44 -25.67 32.40
CA GLY A 900 7.61 -26.80 32.84
C GLY A 900 6.10 -26.57 32.73
N ALA A 901 5.51 -26.88 31.57
CA ALA A 901 4.20 -27.51 31.41
C ALA A 901 3.77 -27.48 29.94
N HIS A 902 3.39 -28.64 29.39
CA HIS A 902 2.76 -28.74 28.07
C HIS A 902 1.41 -28.01 28.04
N SER A 903 1.25 -27.07 27.10
CA SER A 903 -0.06 -26.55 26.72
C SER A 903 -0.20 -26.63 25.21
N GLN A 904 -1.24 -27.34 24.78
CA GLN A 904 -1.63 -27.55 23.40
C GLN A 904 -2.02 -26.20 22.77
N THR A 905 -1.34 -25.85 21.68
CA THR A 905 -1.67 -24.68 20.85
C THR A 905 -3.01 -24.91 20.15
N THR A 906 -4.09 -24.39 20.75
CA THR A 906 -5.35 -24.19 20.05
C THR A 906 -5.30 -22.86 19.32
N LYS A 907 -5.38 -22.91 17.99
CA LYS A 907 -5.63 -21.74 17.14
C LYS A 907 -7.01 -21.18 17.50
N LYS A 908 -7.08 -20.08 18.27
CA LYS A 908 -8.30 -19.29 18.46
C LYS A 908 -8.02 -17.81 18.18
N GLY A 909 -8.70 -17.27 17.16
CA GLY A 909 -9.14 -15.87 17.06
C GLY A 909 -8.12 -14.77 16.76
N GLN A 910 -7.59 -14.71 15.53
CA GLN A 910 -6.61 -13.71 15.04
C GLN A 910 -7.20 -12.37 14.52
N ALA A 911 -8.45 -12.01 14.85
CA ALA A 911 -9.09 -10.81 14.25
C ALA A 911 -8.74 -9.49 14.97
N SER A 912 -8.83 -9.45 16.30
CA SER A 912 -8.80 -8.20 17.10
C SER A 912 -7.41 -7.55 17.28
N GLU A 913 -6.32 -8.22 16.88
CA GLU A 913 -4.94 -7.73 17.08
C GLU A 913 -4.28 -7.25 15.78
N ARG A 914 -5.00 -7.24 14.66
CA ARG A 914 -4.43 -6.95 13.33
C ARG A 914 -3.75 -5.57 13.22
N TYR A 915 -4.14 -4.61 14.06
CA TYR A 915 -3.67 -3.22 14.01
C TYR A 915 -3.16 -2.68 15.36
N ALA A 916 -2.81 -3.55 16.31
CA ALA A 916 -2.41 -3.14 17.67
C ALA A 916 -0.92 -2.73 17.79
N GLY A 917 -0.14 -2.80 16.70
CA GLY A 917 1.26 -2.37 16.65
C GLY A 917 1.63 -1.84 15.27
N GLY A 918 2.49 -0.82 15.23
CA GLY A 918 2.89 -0.16 13.99
C GLY A 918 4.26 0.50 14.08
N GLY A 919 4.99 0.52 12.96
CA GLY A 919 6.23 1.28 12.78
C GLY A 919 5.96 2.76 12.48
N GLY A 920 6.98 3.46 11.97
CA GLY A 920 6.88 4.87 11.61
C GLY A 920 7.58 5.80 12.57
N ILE A 921 7.04 7.02 12.65
CA ILE A 921 7.47 8.02 13.62
C ILE A 921 6.89 7.64 14.98
N LEU A 922 7.78 7.41 15.94
CA LEU A 922 7.48 7.04 17.31
C LEU A 922 8.04 8.09 18.25
N ILE A 923 7.22 8.55 19.17
CA ILE A 923 7.66 9.42 20.25
C ILE A 923 8.11 8.56 21.41
N LEU A 924 9.28 8.91 21.93
CA LEU A 924 9.97 8.19 22.97
C LEU A 924 9.91 9.00 24.26
N VAL A 925 9.59 8.32 25.35
CA VAL A 925 9.78 8.80 26.72
C VAL A 925 11.25 8.57 27.07
N ASP A 926 11.91 9.62 27.55
CA ASP A 926 13.24 9.51 28.15
C ASP A 926 13.07 9.20 29.64
N GLU A 927 13.47 8.00 30.08
CA GLU A 927 13.40 7.61 31.49
C GLU A 927 14.55 8.23 32.33
N HIS A 928 15.58 8.77 31.67
CA HIS A 928 16.74 9.42 32.30
C HIS A 928 17.01 10.81 31.68
N PRO A 929 16.18 11.82 31.98
CA PRO A 929 16.33 13.16 31.41
C PRO A 929 17.58 13.91 31.89
N ASP A 930 18.21 13.47 32.99
CA ASP A 930 19.37 14.12 33.61
C ASP A 930 20.71 13.79 32.93
N GLU A 931 20.74 12.78 32.03
CA GLU A 931 21.93 12.41 31.27
C GLU A 931 21.97 13.15 29.91
N GLU A 932 23.14 13.61 29.46
CA GLU A 932 23.26 14.22 28.12
C GLU A 932 22.89 13.21 27.03
N ALA A 933 21.90 13.55 26.19
CA ALA A 933 21.47 12.71 25.08
C ALA A 933 22.29 13.02 23.82
N GLU A 934 22.83 11.99 23.16
CA GLU A 934 23.39 12.15 21.83
C GLU A 934 22.29 12.21 20.77
N PHE A 935 22.21 13.34 20.07
CA PHE A 935 21.29 13.53 18.96
C PHE A 935 21.95 13.20 17.62
N VAL A 936 21.15 12.73 16.66
CA VAL A 936 21.56 12.69 15.26
C VAL A 936 21.39 14.11 14.71
N GLU A 937 22.50 14.76 14.33
CA GLU A 937 22.43 16.05 13.65
C GLU A 937 21.62 15.89 12.36
N LEU A 938 20.48 16.55 12.28
CA LEU A 938 19.79 16.77 11.00
C LEU A 938 20.68 17.74 10.22
N GLN A 939 21.12 17.34 9.02
CA GLN A 939 22.04 18.13 8.22
C GLN A 939 21.52 19.57 8.14
N PRO A 940 22.27 20.58 8.60
CA PRO A 940 21.81 21.95 8.49
C PRO A 940 21.65 22.31 7.02
N LEU A 941 20.61 23.11 6.75
CA LEU A 941 20.41 23.82 5.49
C LEU A 941 21.75 24.40 5.02
N ALA A 942 22.31 23.85 3.95
CA ALA A 942 23.41 24.52 3.28
C ALA A 942 22.91 25.92 2.86
N PRO A 943 23.65 27.00 3.17
CA PRO A 943 23.33 28.32 2.63
C PRO A 943 23.31 28.25 1.10
N PRO A 944 22.56 29.12 0.41
CA PRO A 944 22.45 29.07 -1.04
C PRO A 944 23.85 29.12 -1.63
N ALA A 945 24.27 28.01 -2.26
CA ALA A 945 25.45 28.03 -3.11
C ALA A 945 25.13 29.01 -4.24
N ASP A 946 26.02 29.99 -4.43
CA ASP A 946 25.92 30.95 -5.52
C ASP A 946 25.61 30.24 -6.84
N ALA A 947 24.65 30.80 -7.59
CA ALA A 947 24.09 30.26 -8.82
C ALA A 947 25.06 30.24 -10.02
N SER A 948 26.35 30.00 -9.79
CA SER A 948 27.42 30.10 -10.78
C SER A 948 28.18 28.79 -11.04
N SER A 949 27.84 27.67 -10.40
CA SER A 949 28.51 26.38 -10.64
C SER A 949 27.63 25.26 -11.23
N VAL A 950 26.38 25.55 -11.60
CA VAL A 950 25.63 24.70 -12.52
C VAL A 950 25.88 25.23 -13.93
N ILE A 951 26.87 24.66 -14.61
CA ILE A 951 27.06 24.92 -16.04
C ILE A 951 25.85 24.33 -16.76
N ALA A 952 24.87 25.17 -17.04
CA ALA A 952 23.81 24.89 -17.99
C ALA A 952 24.47 24.65 -19.36
N VAL A 953 24.24 23.48 -19.95
CA VAL A 953 24.63 23.24 -21.34
C VAL A 953 23.68 24.03 -22.24
N PRO A 954 24.17 24.91 -23.12
CA PRO A 954 23.34 25.51 -24.15
C PRO A 954 22.83 24.41 -25.08
N ASN A 955 21.51 24.36 -25.32
CA ASN A 955 20.92 23.48 -26.32
C ASN A 955 21.55 23.75 -27.70
N GLY A 956 22.46 22.89 -28.15
CA GLY A 956 23.20 23.03 -29.41
C GLY A 956 23.10 21.79 -30.28
N ASN A 957 22.49 21.96 -31.45
CA ASN A 957 22.38 20.98 -32.53
C ASN A 957 23.74 20.36 -32.91
N ALA A 958 23.69 19.09 -33.31
CA ALA A 958 24.72 18.44 -34.10
C ALA A 958 24.92 19.20 -35.42
N ASN A 959 26.04 19.91 -35.54
CA ASN A 959 26.72 20.19 -36.80
C ASN A 959 28.16 20.56 -36.49
N VAL A 960 29.06 19.58 -36.52
CA VAL A 960 30.51 19.82 -36.41
C VAL A 960 31.04 20.05 -37.82
N ALA A 961 31.07 21.33 -38.22
CA ALA A 961 31.98 21.83 -39.24
C ALA A 961 32.66 23.10 -38.69
N ASP A 962 33.98 23.01 -38.52
CA ASP A 962 34.98 24.07 -38.39
C ASP A 962 34.68 25.32 -37.53
N ARG A 963 35.28 25.42 -36.33
CA ARG A 963 36.25 26.48 -35.93
C ARG A 963 36.71 26.38 -34.45
N PRO A 964 37.91 26.91 -34.10
CA PRO A 964 38.62 26.59 -32.86
C PRO A 964 38.24 27.51 -31.68
N LEU A 965 38.23 26.93 -30.48
CA LEU A 965 38.00 27.58 -29.18
C LEU A 965 39.24 28.37 -28.70
N HIS A 966 39.07 29.64 -28.36
CA HIS A 966 39.99 30.42 -27.52
C HIS A 966 39.38 30.60 -26.13
N ILE A 967 40.09 30.15 -25.10
CA ILE A 967 39.78 30.33 -23.68
C ILE A 967 40.43 31.64 -23.23
N ALA A 968 39.64 32.57 -22.70
CA ALA A 968 40.13 33.73 -21.95
C ALA A 968 39.89 33.48 -20.45
N VAL A 969 40.99 33.43 -19.69
CA VAL A 969 40.99 33.31 -18.22
C VAL A 969 41.01 34.72 -17.65
N ASP A 970 40.04 35.06 -16.80
CA ASP A 970 40.00 36.32 -16.06
C ASP A 970 40.76 36.16 -14.72
N SER A 971 41.72 37.05 -14.47
CA SER A 971 42.80 36.89 -13.49
C SER A 971 42.57 37.65 -12.18
N ASN A 972 41.40 37.51 -11.54
CA ASN A 972 41.10 38.26 -10.31
C ASN A 972 40.14 37.54 -9.33
N SER A 973 40.40 36.28 -9.01
CA SER A 973 39.78 35.62 -7.83
C SER A 973 40.88 35.09 -6.91
N ALA A 974 40.76 35.39 -5.61
CA ALA A 974 41.74 35.04 -4.60
C ALA A 974 41.80 33.51 -4.42
N GLU A 975 43.01 32.94 -4.48
CA GLU A 975 43.28 31.53 -4.19
C GLU A 975 42.86 31.21 -2.75
N ALA A 976 41.97 30.22 -2.59
CA ALA A 976 41.67 29.62 -1.29
C ALA A 976 42.73 28.55 -0.99
N ASP A 977 43.24 28.52 0.24
CA ASP A 977 44.29 27.61 0.69
C ASP A 977 43.89 26.12 0.54
N PRO A 978 44.84 25.24 0.17
CA PRO A 978 44.57 23.81 0.04
C PRO A 978 44.30 23.15 1.41
N PRO A 979 43.40 22.15 1.48
CA PRO A 979 43.01 21.50 2.74
C PRO A 979 44.15 20.66 3.35
N GLU A 980 44.19 20.61 4.69
CA GLU A 980 45.20 19.90 5.46
C GLU A 980 45.20 18.38 5.19
N PRO A 981 46.39 17.74 5.11
CA PRO A 981 46.51 16.31 4.88
C PRO A 981 46.20 15.48 6.14
N PHE A 982 45.48 14.38 5.92
CA PHE A 982 44.96 13.43 6.90
C PHE A 982 46.10 12.72 7.69
N GLU A 983 46.22 12.99 8.99
CA GLU A 983 47.18 12.29 9.87
C GLU A 983 46.66 10.92 10.33
N VAL A 984 47.43 9.87 10.02
CA VAL A 984 47.28 8.53 10.58
C VAL A 984 47.94 8.50 11.96
N ARG A 985 47.16 8.34 13.03
CA ARG A 985 47.69 8.04 14.38
C ARG A 985 48.38 6.67 14.37
N ASN A 986 49.71 6.67 14.36
CA ASN A 986 50.53 5.53 14.78
C ASN A 986 51.19 5.87 16.11
N ASP A 987 50.74 5.22 17.17
CA ASP A 987 51.48 5.13 18.42
C ASP A 987 52.76 4.33 18.18
N HIS A 988 53.92 4.96 18.31
CA HIS A 988 55.06 4.49 19.10
C HIS A 988 56.26 5.44 18.99
N SER A 989 56.73 5.83 20.17
CA SER A 989 57.98 6.53 20.48
C SER A 989 59.21 5.94 19.79
N ILE A 990 60.13 6.79 19.31
CA ILE A 990 61.55 6.87 19.70
C ILE A 990 62.24 8.02 18.93
N SER A 991 63.19 8.61 19.64
CA SER A 991 63.94 9.86 19.51
C SER A 991 64.97 9.99 18.38
N ASP A 992 65.27 11.26 18.07
CA ASP A 992 66.58 11.88 17.81
C ASP A 992 67.15 12.08 16.38
N HIS A 993 67.50 13.37 16.18
CA HIS A 993 68.65 13.96 15.48
C HIS A 993 68.69 14.17 13.95
N MET A 994 68.44 15.44 13.58
CA MET A 994 69.33 16.40 12.87
C MET A 994 70.19 15.98 11.65
N LEU A 995 70.04 16.84 10.63
CA LEU A 995 71.05 17.44 9.74
C LEU A 995 71.47 16.75 8.41
N THR A 996 71.28 17.55 7.35
CA THR A 996 72.16 17.84 6.18
C THR A 996 72.06 17.08 4.85
N CYS A 997 71.82 17.92 3.83
CA CYS A 997 72.53 18.01 2.54
C CYS A 997 72.22 17.05 1.36
N SER A 998 71.53 17.66 0.39
CA SER A 998 71.97 17.92 -0.99
C SER A 998 72.01 16.79 -2.05
N CYS A 999 71.40 17.16 -3.19
CA CYS A 999 71.88 16.99 -4.57
C CYS A 999 71.56 15.70 -5.36
N SER A 1000 70.53 15.87 -6.21
CA SER A 1000 70.52 15.75 -7.68
C SER A 1000 70.75 14.41 -8.41
N ILE A 1001 69.85 14.17 -9.39
CA ILE A 1001 70.05 13.86 -10.83
C ILE A 1001 68.75 13.18 -11.32
N HIS A 1002 67.91 13.88 -12.11
CA HIS A 1002 67.85 13.86 -13.59
C HIS A 1002 67.49 12.47 -14.16
N SER A 1003 66.68 12.28 -15.20
CA SER A 1003 65.93 13.13 -16.14
C SER A 1003 65.29 12.13 -17.13
N ILE A 1004 64.17 12.49 -17.76
CA ILE A 1004 64.05 12.67 -19.23
C ILE A 1004 62.56 12.69 -19.60
N ALA A 1005 62.13 13.89 -19.96
CA ALA A 1005 60.95 14.19 -20.75
C ALA A 1005 61.35 14.38 -22.23
N GLU A 1006 60.38 14.16 -23.11
CA GLU A 1006 60.04 14.85 -24.37
C GLU A 1006 61.13 15.37 -25.33
N SER A 1007 60.85 15.24 -26.64
CA SER A 1007 60.94 16.37 -27.61
C SER A 1007 60.34 16.05 -28.99
N TYR A 1008 59.32 16.85 -29.34
CA TYR A 1008 58.87 17.44 -30.61
C TYR A 1008 59.70 17.34 -31.94
N ARG A 1009 58.97 17.26 -33.09
CA ARG A 1009 58.77 18.30 -34.16
C ARG A 1009 59.08 17.98 -35.67
N ILE A 1010 58.06 18.26 -36.52
CA ILE A 1010 57.98 18.79 -37.94
C ILE A 1010 58.30 17.90 -39.19
N VAL A 1011 57.35 17.84 -40.15
CA VAL A 1011 57.41 18.33 -41.58
C VAL A 1011 56.59 17.48 -42.60
N ALA A 1012 55.66 18.18 -43.28
CA ALA A 1012 55.12 18.08 -44.66
C ALA A 1012 54.39 16.83 -45.26
N ARG A 1013 53.22 17.16 -45.87
CA ARG A 1013 52.32 16.49 -46.84
C ARG A 1013 53.00 15.90 -48.12
N PRO A 1014 52.26 15.42 -49.16
CA PRO A 1014 51.29 14.29 -49.28
C PRO A 1014 51.53 13.42 -50.56
N ARG A 1015 50.85 12.26 -50.73
CA ARG A 1015 50.19 11.75 -51.98
C ARG A 1015 50.09 10.20 -52.08
N ALA A 1016 48.86 9.79 -52.42
CA ALA A 1016 48.42 8.86 -53.49
C ALA A 1016 48.86 7.38 -53.53
N ASP A 1017 47.80 6.55 -53.58
CA ASP A 1017 47.54 5.38 -54.44
C ASP A 1017 48.53 4.21 -54.46
N VAL A 1018 48.08 3.05 -53.94
CA VAL A 1018 47.75 1.82 -54.70
C VAL A 1018 46.55 1.15 -54.05
#